data_AF-A0A8S2WPM4-F1
#
_entry.id   AF-A0A8S2WPM4-F1
#
_cell.length_a   1.000
_cell.length_b   1.000
_cell.length_c   1.000
_cell.angle_alpha   90.00
_cell.angle_beta   90.00
_cell.angle_gamma   90.00
#
_symmetry.space_group_name_H-M   'P 1'
#
loop_
_entity.id
_entity.type
_entity.pdbx_description
1 polymer ?
#
loop_
_entity_poly.entity_id
_entity_poly.type
_entity_poly.pdbx_seq_one_letter_code
_entity_poly.pdbx_strand_id
1 'polypeptide(L)'
;YNIPDDVPSSEAPLDQAMNCVLTVSQTRYLVNSSTSRHGYLNIRLIQDEYDELRNRLQTFEAKNEPINLLDYNKCPQSPVWTIIRQGLDFFRISPKYVFRVIPIEINVRHASIVVRELRFEIGKSEQKPSEHDEKKYKTALAFLAGDAAMCVHFWPGRGMNSGMKAAMALARNIVRTCTSKNSINIRKPLRFLDFLDYEGFMSRLRAREQQGRSLRVLVDPIDKSVEESYSYAHLGNCYKKYTKKLIRKLKEIRDRLEKLDGWPHHSSPISDEQLEYASNRIAPHAVAQLSLANPWPTREMSGVEVLVENTFPYDLRNAFPVPVTASLDLKRAPSLMILYKHHVLWVTGDKQNEGIDILIKDIRNLQNTSKTFGTTQSNDALTTVKTVEEVEQWVTENQVMISQPNIIFKVVTLWTIGADKTAIDVIRAVRAKLSRAPVLIFTNKIEEIQAAVEFPNVVVTDAEVEVKEFVGVRQETLWNTGYRVSYIQDTAQGAVYHTPKLEKVSTTEIKKKSIVSSELPYPLENFSQPSMPAVPNASFFQFHLPSSLPKLSSSSHVDMDRLSISKPMLLWVDSSDNDRKLKKEIEKNHPTLEIQFKPTYKEAEEYLTANLRDIQGRDTVIIVCRGFYSAEGRSYTDVAQLLDTLNLGELPMAVYTRSVTMLLERTPNHPKRVEIFDKQSAL
;
A
#
# COMPACT_ATOMS: atom_id res chain seq x y z
N TYR A 1 13.58 21.77 -7.97
CA TYR A 1 13.58 23.17 -8.41
C TYR A 1 14.54 23.95 -7.53
N ASN A 2 15.05 25.09 -8.03
CA ASN A 2 15.96 25.98 -7.31
C ASN A 2 15.64 27.44 -7.70
N ILE A 3 15.05 28.19 -6.78
CA ILE A 3 14.61 29.59 -6.95
C ILE A 3 15.68 30.50 -6.31
N PRO A 4 16.31 31.40 -7.07
CA PRO A 4 17.29 32.37 -6.55
C PRO A 4 16.69 33.25 -5.44
N ASP A 5 17.54 33.84 -4.59
CA ASP A 5 17.07 34.75 -3.53
C ASP A 5 16.45 36.03 -4.12
N ASP A 6 17.09 36.58 -5.14
CA ASP A 6 16.69 37.81 -5.84
C ASP A 6 15.76 37.51 -7.01
N VAL A 7 14.47 37.36 -6.70
CA VAL A 7 13.40 37.21 -7.70
C VAL A 7 12.34 38.28 -7.52
N PRO A 8 11.66 38.73 -8.60
CA PRO A 8 10.54 39.66 -8.48
C PRO A 8 9.47 39.12 -7.52
N SER A 9 8.76 40.01 -6.82
CA SER A 9 7.72 39.62 -5.87
C SER A 9 6.62 38.75 -6.48
N SER A 10 6.42 38.81 -7.82
CA SER A 10 5.51 37.95 -8.58
C SER A 10 5.96 36.49 -8.65
N GLU A 11 7.26 36.22 -8.56
CA GLU A 11 7.90 34.91 -8.64
C GLU A 11 8.41 34.41 -7.28
N ALA A 12 8.28 35.21 -6.23
CA ALA A 12 8.62 34.82 -4.87
C ALA A 12 7.83 33.56 -4.47
N PRO A 13 8.49 32.56 -3.87
CA PRO A 13 7.82 31.32 -3.50
C PRO A 13 6.76 31.54 -2.42
N LEU A 14 5.84 30.58 -2.27
CA LEU A 14 4.86 30.61 -1.18
C LEU A 14 5.53 30.42 0.19
N ASP A 15 4.89 30.95 1.23
CA ASP A 15 5.28 30.68 2.62
C ASP A 15 5.20 29.17 2.93
N GLN A 16 6.06 28.69 3.84
CA GLN A 16 6.09 27.28 4.26
C GLN A 16 4.75 26.79 4.82
N ALA A 17 4.05 27.63 5.58
CA ALA A 17 2.73 27.33 6.12
C ALA A 17 1.77 26.96 4.97
N MET A 18 1.74 27.80 3.93
CA MET A 18 0.92 27.59 2.75
C MET A 18 1.31 26.30 2.02
N ASN A 19 2.60 26.10 1.76
CA ASN A 19 3.09 24.88 1.12
C ASN A 19 2.65 23.61 1.87
N CYS A 20 2.66 23.65 3.21
CA CYS A 20 2.22 22.55 4.05
C CYS A 20 0.71 22.29 3.93
N VAL A 21 -0.12 23.34 4.01
CA VAL A 21 -1.59 23.20 3.86
C VAL A 21 -1.97 22.66 2.49
N LEU A 22 -1.43 23.25 1.42
CA LEU A 22 -1.68 22.82 0.04
C LEU A 22 -1.21 21.38 -0.21
N THR A 23 -0.12 20.98 0.45
CA THR A 23 0.38 19.61 0.39
C THR A 23 -0.58 18.67 1.10
N VAL A 24 -0.82 18.85 2.41
CA VAL A 24 -1.54 17.88 3.25
C VAL A 24 -3.01 17.70 2.82
N SER A 25 -3.60 18.70 2.16
CA SER A 25 -5.01 18.66 1.75
C SER A 25 -5.33 17.71 0.60
N GLN A 26 -4.38 17.16 -0.14
CA GLN A 26 -4.65 16.34 -1.34
C GLN A 26 -3.49 15.38 -1.63
N THR A 27 -3.70 14.28 -2.35
CA THR A 27 -2.67 13.25 -2.61
C THR A 27 -2.06 13.28 -4.01
N ARG A 28 -2.33 14.31 -4.82
CA ARG A 28 -1.80 14.47 -6.18
C ARG A 28 -0.41 15.11 -6.19
N TYR A 29 -0.23 16.16 -5.38
CA TYR A 29 0.99 16.94 -5.32
C TYR A 29 1.57 16.97 -3.90
N LEU A 30 2.89 17.06 -3.83
CA LEU A 30 3.58 17.21 -2.56
C LEU A 30 4.84 18.05 -2.78
N VAL A 31 4.88 19.24 -2.17
CA VAL A 31 6.11 20.05 -2.11
C VAL A 31 6.90 19.73 -0.86
N ASN A 32 8.16 19.34 -1.07
CA ASN A 32 9.17 19.26 -0.01
C ASN A 32 10.21 20.35 -0.27
N SER A 33 10.42 21.24 0.70
CA SER A 33 11.31 22.39 0.54
C SER A 33 11.94 22.81 1.87
N SER A 34 13.19 23.29 1.84
CA SER A 34 13.88 23.75 3.07
C SER A 34 13.45 25.15 3.50
N THR A 35 13.31 26.07 2.54
CA THR A 35 12.96 27.49 2.72
C THR A 35 12.03 28.00 1.63
N SER A 36 11.25 27.10 1.02
CA SER A 36 10.37 27.31 -0.15
C SER A 36 11.11 27.60 -1.46
N ARG A 37 12.40 27.92 -1.40
CA ARG A 37 13.22 28.24 -2.58
C ARG A 37 13.86 27.03 -3.25
N HIS A 38 14.18 26.00 -2.46
CA HIS A 38 14.86 24.80 -2.94
C HIS A 38 14.10 23.55 -2.51
N GLY A 39 13.90 22.62 -3.45
CA GLY A 39 13.19 21.39 -3.12
C GLY A 39 12.69 20.58 -4.30
N TYR A 40 11.71 19.74 -4.00
CA TYR A 40 11.09 18.79 -4.92
C TYR A 40 9.57 18.99 -4.90
N LEU A 41 8.99 19.10 -6.10
CA LEU A 41 7.56 18.88 -6.29
C LEU A 41 7.39 17.43 -6.71
N ASN A 42 6.82 16.62 -5.82
CA ASN A 42 6.47 15.24 -6.11
C ASN A 42 5.05 15.22 -6.65
N ILE A 43 4.85 14.48 -7.74
CA ILE A 43 3.56 14.37 -8.42
C ILE A 43 3.21 12.90 -8.50
N ARG A 44 2.07 12.54 -7.94
CA ARG A 44 1.55 11.18 -8.00
C ARG A 44 0.88 10.99 -9.37
N LEU A 45 1.47 10.18 -10.24
CA LEU A 45 0.98 9.92 -11.60
C LEU A 45 0.11 8.66 -11.65
N ILE A 46 -0.84 8.62 -12.59
CA ILE A 46 -1.48 7.37 -13.02
C ILE A 46 -0.58 6.63 -14.01
N GLN A 47 -0.87 5.37 -14.30
CA GLN A 47 -0.02 4.54 -15.17
C GLN A 47 0.22 5.18 -16.55
N ASP A 48 -0.83 5.65 -17.22
CA ASP A 48 -0.73 6.27 -18.55
C ASP A 48 0.16 7.54 -18.54
N GLU A 49 0.05 8.36 -17.49
CA GLU A 49 0.88 9.56 -17.34
C GLU A 49 2.35 9.21 -17.07
N TYR A 50 2.59 8.18 -16.26
CA TYR A 50 3.93 7.69 -15.96
C TYR A 50 4.62 7.15 -17.22
N ASP A 51 3.93 6.32 -18.00
CA ASP A 51 4.46 5.75 -19.24
C ASP A 51 4.74 6.84 -20.27
N GLU A 52 3.84 7.83 -20.39
CA GLU A 52 4.06 8.99 -21.25
C GLU A 52 5.32 9.75 -20.84
N LEU A 53 5.47 10.08 -19.54
CA LEU A 53 6.65 10.79 -19.03
C LEU A 53 7.92 10.00 -19.31
N ARG A 54 7.93 8.70 -18.99
CA ARG A 54 9.10 7.83 -19.18
C ARG A 54 9.55 7.81 -20.64
N ASN A 55 8.63 7.63 -21.58
CA ASN A 55 8.92 7.60 -23.01
C ASN A 55 9.49 8.94 -23.50
N ARG A 56 8.94 10.06 -23.03
CA ARG A 56 9.43 11.40 -23.38
C ARG A 56 10.83 11.67 -22.81
N LEU A 57 11.08 11.30 -21.57
CA LEU A 57 12.38 11.48 -20.94
C LEU A 57 13.48 10.64 -21.63
N GLN A 58 13.17 9.39 -22.01
CA GLN A 58 14.09 8.58 -22.82
C GLN A 58 14.42 9.24 -24.17
N THR A 59 13.44 9.90 -24.79
CA THR A 59 13.65 10.63 -26.04
C THR A 59 14.59 11.82 -25.85
N PHE A 60 14.44 12.57 -24.76
CA PHE A 60 15.35 13.68 -24.44
C PHE A 60 16.77 13.19 -24.15
N GLU A 61 16.89 12.11 -23.38
CA GLU A 61 18.18 11.48 -23.07
C GLU A 61 18.89 10.99 -24.34
N ALA A 62 18.19 10.29 -25.23
CA ALA A 62 18.73 9.82 -26.50
C ALA A 62 19.22 10.96 -27.41
N LYS A 63 18.62 12.14 -27.31
CA LYS A 63 19.01 13.34 -28.07
C LYS A 63 19.98 14.26 -27.31
N ASN A 64 20.34 13.93 -26.07
CA ASN A 64 21.09 14.80 -25.16
C ASN A 64 20.48 16.21 -25.04
N GLU A 65 19.15 16.30 -25.08
CA GLU A 65 18.43 17.57 -25.00
C GLU A 65 18.00 17.87 -23.55
N PRO A 66 18.19 19.11 -23.06
CA PRO A 66 17.70 19.48 -21.76
C PRO A 66 16.17 19.60 -21.75
N ILE A 67 15.56 19.25 -20.62
CA ILE A 67 14.13 19.49 -20.38
C ILE A 67 13.90 20.98 -20.26
N ASN A 68 13.00 21.52 -21.07
CA ASN A 68 12.51 22.89 -20.95
C ASN A 68 10.98 22.90 -20.90
N LEU A 69 10.43 23.10 -19.70
CA LEU A 69 8.98 23.09 -19.47
C LEU A 69 8.25 24.30 -20.10
N LEU A 70 8.98 25.33 -20.52
CA LEU A 70 8.44 26.50 -21.24
C LEU A 70 8.33 26.25 -22.75
N ASP A 71 9.04 25.25 -23.28
CA ASP A 71 8.99 24.90 -24.70
C ASP A 71 7.83 23.93 -24.95
N TYR A 72 6.71 24.45 -25.45
CA TYR A 72 5.52 23.65 -25.75
C TYR A 72 5.69 22.70 -26.94
N ASN A 73 6.73 22.85 -27.76
CA ASN A 73 7.01 21.87 -28.81
C ASN A 73 7.70 20.63 -28.23
N LYS A 74 8.60 20.84 -27.26
CA LYS A 74 9.28 19.75 -26.53
C LYS A 74 8.40 19.12 -25.45
N CYS A 75 7.71 19.95 -24.68
CA CYS A 75 6.82 19.57 -23.59
C CYS A 75 5.37 19.95 -23.94
N PRO A 76 4.70 19.18 -24.83
CA PRO A 76 3.38 19.53 -25.37
C PRO A 76 2.29 19.63 -24.30
N GLN A 77 1.10 20.09 -24.68
CA GLN A 77 -0.08 20.10 -23.80
C GLN A 77 -0.71 18.70 -23.67
N SER A 78 0.11 17.69 -23.43
CA SER A 78 -0.37 16.36 -23.08
C SER A 78 -0.80 16.29 -21.60
N PRO A 79 -1.52 15.24 -21.18
CA PRO A 79 -1.94 15.08 -19.78
C PRO A 79 -0.78 15.22 -18.79
N VAL A 80 0.36 14.57 -19.03
CA VAL A 80 1.47 14.57 -18.06
C VAL A 80 2.17 15.92 -17.93
N TRP A 81 2.43 16.62 -19.04
CA TRP A 81 3.07 17.95 -18.96
C TRP A 81 2.11 19.00 -18.43
N THR A 82 0.82 18.85 -18.72
CA THR A 82 -0.22 19.70 -18.15
C THR A 82 -0.24 19.54 -16.64
N ILE A 83 -0.30 18.32 -16.10
CA ILE A 83 -0.32 18.14 -14.64
C ILE A 83 0.95 18.64 -13.95
N ILE A 84 2.11 18.49 -14.60
CA ILE A 84 3.38 19.05 -14.10
C ILE A 84 3.27 20.58 -13.97
N ARG A 85 2.83 21.27 -15.03
CA ARG A 85 2.65 22.73 -15.01
C ARG A 85 1.60 23.17 -13.99
N GLN A 86 0.47 22.47 -13.92
CA GLN A 86 -0.58 22.76 -12.92
C GLN A 86 -0.06 22.63 -11.49
N GLY A 87 0.78 21.64 -11.19
CA GLY A 87 1.39 21.50 -9.86
C GLY A 87 2.37 22.64 -9.56
N LEU A 88 3.19 23.02 -10.54
CA LEU A 88 4.10 24.15 -10.42
C LEU A 88 3.33 25.46 -10.16
N ASP A 89 2.26 25.72 -10.91
CA ASP A 89 1.40 26.88 -10.71
C ASP A 89 0.72 26.86 -9.34
N PHE A 90 0.21 25.69 -8.89
CA PHE A 90 -0.41 25.54 -7.58
C PHE A 90 0.51 25.98 -6.44
N PHE A 91 1.80 25.65 -6.52
CA PHE A 91 2.81 26.00 -5.52
C PHE A 91 3.61 27.27 -5.84
N ARG A 92 3.25 28.00 -6.90
CA ARG A 92 3.96 29.23 -7.34
C ARG A 92 5.44 28.99 -7.68
N ILE A 93 5.75 27.84 -8.26
CA ILE A 93 7.10 27.50 -8.69
C ILE A 93 7.18 27.78 -10.19
N SER A 94 7.92 28.80 -10.61
CA SER A 94 8.08 29.06 -12.04
C SER A 94 8.77 27.89 -12.75
N PRO A 95 8.27 27.41 -13.91
CA PRO A 95 8.87 26.29 -14.64
C PRO A 95 10.34 26.50 -15.02
N LYS A 96 10.79 27.76 -15.14
CA LYS A 96 12.19 28.11 -15.43
C LYS A 96 13.17 27.70 -14.33
N TYR A 97 12.68 27.49 -13.10
CA TYR A 97 13.48 27.03 -11.96
C TYR A 97 13.51 25.51 -11.81
N VAL A 98 12.87 24.78 -12.73
CA VAL A 98 12.88 23.31 -12.78
C VAL A 98 14.01 22.85 -13.70
N PHE A 99 15.06 22.30 -13.10
CA PHE A 99 16.23 21.81 -13.83
C PHE A 99 16.20 20.29 -14.09
N ARG A 100 15.29 19.55 -13.45
CA ARG A 100 15.20 18.09 -13.59
C ARG A 100 13.81 17.56 -13.28
N VAL A 101 13.40 16.56 -14.05
CA VAL A 101 12.20 15.74 -13.82
C VAL A 101 12.65 14.28 -13.80
N ILE A 102 12.20 13.51 -12.81
CA ILE A 102 12.60 12.10 -12.62
C ILE A 102 11.34 11.27 -12.42
N PRO A 103 11.13 10.21 -13.23
CA PRO A 103 10.06 9.25 -13.00
C PRO A 103 10.52 8.27 -11.91
N ILE A 104 9.68 8.04 -10.91
CA ILE A 104 9.97 7.10 -9.81
C ILE A 104 8.82 6.11 -9.73
N GLU A 105 9.14 4.82 -9.92
CA GLU A 105 8.19 3.74 -9.69
C GLU A 105 8.06 3.46 -8.19
N ILE A 106 6.83 3.43 -7.67
CA ILE A 106 6.59 3.13 -6.26
C ILE A 106 6.62 1.62 -6.06
N ASN A 107 7.73 1.11 -5.53
CA ASN A 107 7.93 -0.32 -5.29
C ASN A 107 8.06 -0.65 -3.79
N VAL A 108 6.99 -1.13 -3.17
CA VAL A 108 7.00 -1.45 -1.73
C VAL A 108 7.65 -2.82 -1.50
N ARG A 109 8.98 -2.84 -1.47
CA ARG A 109 9.80 -4.03 -1.13
C ARG A 109 10.46 -3.88 0.23
N HIS A 110 10.63 -5.00 0.90
CA HIS A 110 11.43 -5.09 2.12
C HIS A 110 12.18 -6.41 2.17
N ALA A 111 13.25 -6.42 2.95
CA ALA A 111 13.93 -7.63 3.33
C ALA A 111 13.08 -8.39 4.36
N SER A 112 12.88 -9.69 4.14
CA SER A 112 12.24 -10.55 5.13
C SER A 112 13.09 -10.69 6.40
N ILE A 113 14.42 -10.62 6.23
CA ILE A 113 15.45 -10.76 7.26
C ILE A 113 16.38 -9.54 7.16
N VAL A 114 16.63 -8.86 8.26
CA VAL A 114 17.52 -7.68 8.31
C VAL A 114 18.84 -7.93 9.03
N VAL A 115 19.02 -9.10 9.65
CA VAL A 115 20.25 -9.57 10.28
C VAL A 115 20.56 -10.97 9.79
N ARG A 116 21.77 -11.19 9.27
CA ARG A 116 22.20 -12.52 8.84
C ARG A 116 23.63 -12.81 9.21
N GLU A 117 23.88 -14.03 9.64
CA GLU A 117 25.23 -14.58 9.75
C GLU A 117 25.71 -15.05 8.37
N LEU A 118 26.80 -14.46 7.89
CA LEU A 118 27.47 -14.80 6.65
C LEU A 118 28.75 -15.58 6.96
N ARG A 119 29.02 -16.62 6.17
CA ARG A 119 30.23 -17.44 6.28
C ARG A 119 31.06 -17.28 5.00
N PHE A 120 32.33 -16.95 5.16
CA PHE A 120 33.28 -16.76 4.07
C PHE A 120 34.42 -17.75 4.23
N GLU A 121 34.75 -18.47 3.16
CA GLU A 121 35.96 -19.29 3.11
C GLU A 121 37.17 -18.37 3.05
N ILE A 122 38.11 -18.52 3.98
CA ILE A 122 39.36 -17.78 3.94
C ILE A 122 40.25 -18.49 2.92
N GLY A 123 40.61 -17.81 1.84
CA GLY A 123 41.55 -18.36 0.86
C GLY A 123 42.82 -18.86 1.56
N LYS A 124 43.24 -20.08 1.21
CA LYS A 124 44.52 -20.62 1.65
C LYS A 124 45.61 -19.65 1.18
N SER A 125 46.55 -19.27 2.06
CA SER A 125 47.80 -18.63 1.61
C SER A 125 48.42 -19.50 0.52
N GLU A 126 49.18 -18.92 -0.42
CA GLU A 126 49.79 -19.58 -1.61
C GLU A 126 50.71 -20.80 -1.33
N GLN A 127 50.73 -21.33 -0.11
CA GLN A 127 51.40 -22.58 0.23
C GLN A 127 50.49 -23.78 -0.13
N LYS A 128 51.10 -24.77 -0.79
CA LYS A 128 50.45 -25.98 -1.31
C LYS A 128 49.55 -26.62 -0.23
N PRO A 129 48.27 -26.89 -0.53
CA PRO A 129 47.37 -27.50 0.43
C PRO A 129 47.82 -28.94 0.70
N SER A 130 47.99 -29.28 1.97
CA SER A 130 48.05 -30.69 2.39
C SER A 130 46.64 -31.30 2.34
N GLU A 131 46.51 -32.60 2.09
CA GLU A 131 45.22 -33.33 2.04
C GLU A 131 44.43 -33.27 3.36
N HIS A 132 45.03 -32.76 4.44
CA HIS A 132 44.40 -32.60 5.75
C HIS A 132 44.10 -31.14 6.16
N ASP A 133 44.26 -30.15 5.27
CA ASP A 133 43.94 -28.76 5.62
C ASP A 133 42.43 -28.51 5.61
N GLU A 134 41.81 -28.57 6.79
CA GLU A 134 40.42 -28.16 7.04
C GLU A 134 40.14 -26.76 6.48
N LYS A 135 39.02 -26.63 5.76
CA LYS A 135 38.55 -25.34 5.25
C LYS A 135 38.28 -24.39 6.43
N LYS A 136 39.05 -23.30 6.50
CA LYS A 136 38.89 -22.27 7.52
C LYS A 136 37.83 -21.26 7.09
N TYR A 137 36.75 -21.17 7.85
CA TYR A 137 35.68 -20.20 7.62
C TYR A 137 35.78 -19.01 8.58
N LYS A 138 35.52 -17.80 8.07
CA LYS A 138 35.24 -16.60 8.87
C LYS A 138 33.75 -16.32 8.87
N THR A 139 33.24 -15.87 10.01
CA THR A 139 31.85 -15.48 10.19
C THR A 139 31.76 -13.96 10.27
N ALA A 140 30.81 -13.35 9.56
CA ALA A 140 30.43 -11.95 9.76
C ALA A 140 28.92 -11.82 9.96
N LEU A 141 28.50 -10.78 10.68
CA LEU A 141 27.09 -10.39 10.73
C LEU A 141 26.84 -9.29 9.71
N ALA A 142 25.86 -9.51 8.85
CA ALA A 142 25.35 -8.52 7.92
C ALA A 142 24.05 -7.93 8.47
N PHE A 143 23.94 -6.61 8.37
CA PHE A 143 22.78 -5.85 8.84
C PHE A 143 22.22 -5.01 7.70
N LEU A 144 20.91 -4.97 7.58
CA LEU A 144 20.19 -4.07 6.68
C LEU A 144 19.50 -2.98 7.52
N ALA A 145 19.55 -1.75 7.03
CA ALA A 145 18.91 -0.58 7.63
C ALA A 145 18.42 0.38 6.53
N GLY A 146 17.44 1.24 6.86
CA GLY A 146 16.88 2.20 5.90
C GLY A 146 16.31 1.54 4.65
N ASP A 147 16.53 2.16 3.49
CA ASP A 147 15.99 1.66 2.21
C ASP A 147 16.52 0.28 1.81
N ALA A 148 17.72 -0.11 2.28
CA ALA A 148 18.23 -1.46 2.07
C ALA A 148 17.41 -2.54 2.82
N ALA A 149 16.79 -2.17 3.94
CA ALA A 149 15.90 -3.06 4.70
C ALA A 149 14.43 -2.93 4.29
N MET A 150 13.97 -1.70 4.08
CA MET A 150 12.60 -1.39 3.69
C MET A 150 12.59 -0.14 2.82
N CYS A 151 12.29 -0.28 1.53
CA CYS A 151 12.17 0.86 0.65
C CYS A 151 10.96 1.71 1.06
N VAL A 152 11.19 2.95 1.49
CA VAL A 152 10.12 3.90 1.86
C VAL A 152 10.03 4.99 0.80
N HIS A 153 9.68 4.59 -0.44
CA HIS A 153 9.94 5.39 -1.64
C HIS A 153 9.22 6.75 -1.77
N PHE A 154 8.21 7.04 -0.95
CA PHE A 154 7.30 8.14 -1.29
C PHE A 154 6.91 9.06 -0.11
N TRP A 155 7.61 8.96 1.02
CA TRP A 155 7.38 9.86 2.15
C TRP A 155 8.51 10.87 2.32
N PRO A 156 8.36 12.11 1.80
CA PRO A 156 9.37 13.14 1.96
C PRO A 156 9.63 13.43 3.43
N GLY A 157 10.93 13.51 3.77
CA GLY A 157 11.42 13.70 5.12
C GLY A 157 11.28 12.49 6.06
N ARG A 158 10.54 11.42 5.69
CA ARG A 158 10.31 10.27 6.57
C ARG A 158 11.08 9.00 6.22
N GLY A 159 11.41 8.78 4.95
CA GLY A 159 12.37 7.70 4.61
C GLY A 159 13.67 7.85 5.39
N MET A 160 14.18 9.10 5.48
CA MET A 160 15.30 9.45 6.34
C MET A 160 15.01 9.21 7.83
N ASN A 161 13.83 9.58 8.34
CA ASN A 161 13.49 9.31 9.75
C ASN A 161 13.48 7.81 10.06
N SER A 162 12.89 6.98 9.20
CA SER A 162 12.86 5.52 9.36
C SER A 162 14.26 4.93 9.25
N GLY A 163 15.07 5.39 8.29
CA GLY A 163 16.47 5.01 8.16
C GLY A 163 17.32 5.41 9.37
N MET A 164 17.15 6.61 9.88
CA MET A 164 17.83 7.09 11.10
C MET A 164 17.39 6.28 12.32
N LYS A 165 16.10 5.98 12.46
CA LYS A 165 15.60 5.11 13.52
C LYS A 165 16.21 3.71 13.45
N ALA A 166 16.28 3.12 12.25
CA ALA A 166 16.94 1.83 12.04
C ALA A 166 18.42 1.90 12.43
N ALA A 167 19.16 2.91 11.96
CA ALA A 167 20.56 3.09 12.29
C ALA A 167 20.80 3.30 13.79
N MET A 168 19.99 4.14 14.45
CA MET A 168 20.05 4.37 15.89
C MET A 168 19.73 3.11 16.69
N ALA A 169 18.71 2.37 16.29
CA ALA A 169 18.35 1.09 16.92
C ALA A 169 19.50 0.08 16.80
N LEU A 170 20.09 -0.06 15.62
CA LEU A 170 21.24 -0.93 15.38
C LEU A 170 22.44 -0.51 16.25
N ALA A 171 22.81 0.77 16.23
CA ALA A 171 23.93 1.30 17.00
C ALA A 171 23.74 1.07 18.51
N ARG A 172 22.55 1.37 19.05
CA ARG A 172 22.24 1.13 20.46
C ARG A 172 22.26 -0.36 20.80
N ASN A 173 21.80 -1.23 19.91
CA ASN A 173 21.86 -2.68 20.14
C ASN A 173 23.30 -3.20 20.15
N ILE A 174 24.16 -2.72 19.24
CA ILE A 174 25.60 -3.04 19.23
C ILE A 174 26.22 -2.62 20.57
N VAL A 175 25.99 -1.37 21.01
CA VAL A 175 26.52 -0.86 22.28
C VAL A 175 26.06 -1.74 23.44
N ARG A 176 24.74 -1.95 23.58
CA ARG A 176 24.14 -2.79 24.64
C ARG A 176 24.75 -4.21 24.68
N THR A 177 24.97 -4.81 23.52
CA THR A 177 25.55 -6.15 23.40
C THR A 177 27.03 -6.15 23.83
N CYS A 178 27.78 -5.12 23.44
CA CYS A 178 29.20 -4.99 23.75
C CYS A 178 29.50 -4.53 25.19
N THR A 179 28.57 -3.85 25.88
CA THR A 179 28.79 -3.25 27.21
C THR A 179 28.16 -4.01 28.38
N SER A 180 27.62 -5.20 28.15
CA SER A 180 26.99 -6.03 29.18
C SER A 180 27.88 -6.16 30.44
N LYS A 181 27.42 -5.56 31.55
CA LYS A 181 27.99 -5.51 32.92
C LYS A 181 28.99 -4.40 33.30
N ASN A 182 28.80 -3.12 32.93
CA ASN A 182 29.62 -1.98 33.42
C ASN A 182 31.15 -2.20 33.28
N SER A 183 31.56 -3.14 32.42
CA SER A 183 32.94 -3.61 32.33
C SER A 183 33.33 -3.42 30.88
N ILE A 184 34.39 -2.65 30.66
CA ILE A 184 35.03 -2.36 29.37
C ILE A 184 35.65 -3.65 28.75
N ASN A 185 35.35 -4.82 29.30
CA ASN A 185 35.77 -6.11 28.78
C ASN A 185 34.93 -6.51 27.56
N ILE A 186 35.24 -5.89 26.42
CA ILE A 186 34.86 -6.33 25.08
C ILE A 186 35.39 -7.75 24.90
N ARG A 187 34.55 -8.80 24.99
CA ARG A 187 34.97 -10.17 24.63
C ARG A 187 33.84 -11.22 24.55
N LYS A 188 32.79 -10.96 23.77
CA LYS A 188 32.04 -12.06 23.14
C LYS A 188 31.95 -11.81 21.65
N PRO A 189 32.17 -12.83 20.79
CA PRO A 189 31.83 -12.70 19.39
C PRO A 189 30.34 -12.37 19.32
N LEU A 190 30.00 -11.30 18.60
CA LEU A 190 28.62 -10.94 18.33
C LEU A 190 27.94 -12.10 17.60
N ARG A 191 26.78 -12.54 18.08
CA ARG A 191 25.99 -13.62 17.46
C ARG A 191 24.70 -13.05 16.92
N PHE A 192 24.12 -13.74 15.95
CA PHE A 192 22.78 -13.44 15.44
C PHE A 192 21.74 -13.25 16.56
N LEU A 193 21.74 -14.13 17.57
CA LEU A 193 20.80 -14.07 18.70
C LEU A 193 20.87 -12.77 19.51
N ASP A 194 22.01 -12.08 19.51
CA ASP A 194 22.16 -10.83 20.23
C ASP A 194 21.42 -9.67 19.53
N PHE A 195 20.92 -9.90 18.30
CA PHE A 195 20.23 -8.90 17.47
C PHE A 195 18.75 -9.20 17.19
N LEU A 196 18.13 -10.13 17.93
CA LEU A 196 16.68 -10.41 17.81
C LEU A 196 15.82 -9.17 18.11
N ASP A 197 16.22 -8.33 19.07
CA ASP A 197 15.52 -7.07 19.39
C ASP A 197 15.55 -6.10 18.20
N TYR A 198 16.63 -6.11 17.40
CA TYR A 198 16.75 -5.26 16.20
C TYR A 198 15.87 -5.78 15.06
N GLU A 199 15.82 -7.11 14.86
CA GLU A 199 14.86 -7.75 13.95
C GLU A 199 13.40 -7.41 14.31
N GLY A 200 13.05 -7.50 15.59
CA GLY A 200 11.73 -7.13 16.09
C GLY A 200 11.42 -5.64 15.88
N PHE A 201 12.37 -4.76 16.17
CA PHE A 201 12.24 -3.33 15.92
C PHE A 201 11.99 -3.02 14.45
N MET A 202 12.78 -3.61 13.55
CA MET A 202 12.64 -3.42 12.11
C MET A 202 11.33 -3.98 11.56
N SER A 203 10.84 -5.08 12.12
CA SER A 203 9.53 -5.64 11.80
C SER A 203 8.40 -4.68 12.17
N ARG A 204 8.44 -4.08 13.37
CA ARG A 204 7.47 -3.04 13.78
C ARG A 204 7.55 -1.79 12.90
N LEU A 205 8.76 -1.32 12.62
CA LEU A 205 8.98 -0.14 11.79
C LEU A 205 8.45 -0.37 10.36
N ARG A 206 8.69 -1.54 9.79
CA ARG A 206 8.17 -1.98 8.48
C ARG A 206 6.65 -2.06 8.48
N ALA A 207 6.05 -2.69 9.48
CA ALA A 207 4.59 -2.80 9.59
C ALA A 207 3.94 -1.41 9.58
N ARG A 208 4.49 -0.44 10.33
CA ARG A 208 3.95 0.91 10.33
C ARG A 208 4.20 1.68 9.02
N GLU A 209 5.43 1.72 8.54
CA GLU A 209 5.80 2.59 7.41
C GLU A 209 5.40 2.00 6.05
N GLN A 210 5.55 0.69 5.85
CA GLN A 210 5.17 0.05 4.60
C GLN A 210 3.72 -0.44 4.61
N GLN A 211 3.36 -1.33 5.55
CA GLN A 211 2.03 -1.95 5.55
C GLN A 211 0.93 -0.98 6.02
N GLY A 212 1.26 -0.03 6.88
CA GLY A 212 0.34 1.03 7.30
C GLY A 212 0.26 2.18 6.30
N ARG A 213 1.36 2.92 6.13
CA ARG A 213 1.34 4.17 5.35
C ARG A 213 1.46 3.98 3.86
N SER A 214 2.49 3.26 3.43
CA SER A 214 2.81 3.15 2.00
C SER A 214 1.74 2.35 1.28
N LEU A 215 1.23 1.28 1.91
CA LEU A 215 0.14 0.48 1.39
C LEU A 215 -1.15 1.29 1.23
N ARG A 216 -1.49 2.22 2.15
CA ARG A 216 -2.67 3.09 1.98
C ARG A 216 -2.61 3.91 0.69
N VAL A 217 -1.42 4.38 0.32
CA VAL A 217 -1.24 5.08 -0.97
C VAL A 217 -1.54 4.13 -2.13
N LEU A 218 -1.12 2.87 -2.05
CA LEU A 218 -1.40 1.88 -3.10
C LEU A 218 -2.86 1.44 -3.15
N VAL A 219 -3.51 1.27 -2.00
CA VAL A 219 -4.91 0.80 -1.87
C VAL A 219 -5.92 1.89 -2.26
N ASP A 220 -5.55 3.16 -2.12
CA ASP A 220 -6.35 4.30 -2.55
C ASP A 220 -5.70 4.97 -3.79
N PRO A 221 -5.80 4.34 -4.98
CA PRO A 221 -5.26 4.86 -6.22
C PRO A 221 -5.87 6.22 -6.56
N ILE A 222 -5.05 7.14 -7.05
CA ILE A 222 -5.54 8.45 -7.50
C ILE A 222 -6.28 8.34 -8.84
N ASP A 223 -6.15 7.21 -9.51
CA ASP A 223 -6.71 6.84 -10.80
C ASP A 223 -8.20 7.14 -10.87
N LYS A 224 -8.98 6.65 -9.90
CA LYS A 224 -10.43 6.92 -9.85
C LYS A 224 -10.74 8.41 -9.75
N SER A 225 -10.01 9.16 -8.91
CA SER A 225 -10.21 10.61 -8.76
C SER A 225 -9.83 11.37 -10.04
N VAL A 226 -8.78 10.92 -10.74
CA VAL A 226 -8.30 11.51 -11.98
C VAL A 226 -9.27 11.20 -13.13
N GLU A 227 -9.72 9.96 -13.26
CA GLU A 227 -10.72 9.54 -14.25
C GLU A 227 -12.04 10.29 -14.07
N GLU A 228 -12.55 10.34 -12.84
CA GLU A 228 -13.75 11.14 -12.53
C GLU A 228 -13.52 12.60 -12.90
N SER A 229 -12.38 13.20 -12.55
CA SER A 229 -12.10 14.61 -12.89
C SER A 229 -12.15 14.91 -14.39
N TYR A 230 -11.67 13.99 -15.23
CA TYR A 230 -11.65 14.17 -16.68
C TYR A 230 -13.06 14.15 -17.25
N SER A 231 -13.97 13.36 -16.67
CA SER A 231 -15.38 13.34 -17.07
C SER A 231 -16.09 14.68 -16.82
N TYR A 232 -15.66 15.44 -15.79
CA TYR A 232 -16.31 16.69 -15.40
C TYR A 232 -15.63 17.96 -15.88
N ALA A 233 -14.40 17.88 -16.40
CA ALA A 233 -13.58 19.03 -16.75
C ALA A 233 -14.23 19.98 -17.78
N HIS A 234 -15.18 19.49 -18.57
CA HIS A 234 -15.87 20.24 -19.63
C HIS A 234 -17.16 20.93 -19.16
N LEU A 235 -17.65 20.55 -17.98
CA LEU A 235 -18.94 21.02 -17.47
C LEU A 235 -18.71 22.24 -16.56
N GLY A 236 -18.90 23.45 -17.10
CA GLY A 236 -18.67 24.71 -16.37
C GLY A 236 -19.42 24.83 -15.03
N ASN A 237 -20.58 24.17 -14.88
CA ASN A 237 -21.33 24.11 -13.62
C ASN A 237 -20.64 23.23 -12.56
N CYS A 238 -19.94 22.17 -12.99
CA CYS A 238 -19.21 21.28 -12.11
C CYS A 238 -17.96 21.97 -11.53
N TYR A 239 -17.31 22.86 -12.31
CA TYR A 239 -16.15 23.62 -11.85
C TYR A 239 -16.42 24.39 -10.54
N LYS A 240 -17.48 25.22 -10.50
CA LYS A 240 -17.84 25.99 -9.28
C LYS A 240 -18.03 25.10 -8.06
N LYS A 241 -18.65 23.93 -8.23
CA LYS A 241 -18.85 22.93 -7.18
C LYS A 241 -17.51 22.38 -6.67
N TYR A 242 -16.61 22.02 -7.58
CA TYR A 242 -15.29 21.46 -7.21
C TYR A 242 -14.36 22.51 -6.60
N THR A 243 -14.36 23.74 -7.11
CA THR A 243 -13.62 24.86 -6.50
C THR A 243 -14.06 25.08 -5.05
N LYS A 244 -15.38 25.15 -4.81
CA LYS A 244 -15.91 25.27 -3.44
C LYS A 244 -15.52 24.08 -2.56
N LYS A 245 -15.54 22.86 -3.12
CA LYS A 245 -15.13 21.65 -2.39
C LYS A 245 -13.64 21.68 -2.02
N LEU A 246 -12.76 22.07 -2.94
CA LEU A 246 -11.32 22.19 -2.70
C LEU A 246 -11.02 23.27 -1.66
N ILE A 247 -11.59 24.47 -1.81
CA ILE A 247 -11.39 25.58 -0.87
C ILE A 247 -11.84 25.18 0.54
N ARG A 248 -13.02 24.56 0.67
CA ARG A 248 -13.49 24.08 1.98
C ARG A 248 -12.50 23.11 2.62
N LYS A 249 -12.00 22.15 1.84
CA LYS A 249 -11.01 21.17 2.31
C LYS A 249 -9.71 21.85 2.74
N LEU A 250 -9.26 22.86 2.01
CA LEU A 250 -8.08 23.65 2.36
C LEU A 250 -8.27 24.40 3.68
N LYS A 251 -9.42 25.05 3.88
CA LYS A 251 -9.78 25.74 5.13
C LYS A 251 -9.83 24.78 6.32
N GLU A 252 -10.51 23.64 6.17
CA GLU A 252 -10.60 22.61 7.21
C GLU A 252 -9.20 22.09 7.65
N ILE A 253 -8.29 21.89 6.70
CA ILE A 253 -6.92 21.45 7.00
C ILE A 253 -6.09 22.56 7.64
N ARG A 254 -6.16 23.79 7.12
CA ARG A 254 -5.51 24.96 7.73
C ARG A 254 -5.95 25.11 9.19
N ASP A 255 -7.25 25.22 9.43
CA ASP A 255 -7.81 25.48 10.75
C ASP A 255 -7.43 24.36 11.74
N ARG A 256 -7.34 23.12 11.26
CA ARG A 256 -6.88 21.98 12.07
C ARG A 256 -5.40 22.07 12.41
N LEU A 257 -4.55 22.47 11.45
CA LEU A 257 -3.10 22.59 11.66
C LEU A 257 -2.75 23.79 12.56
N GLU A 258 -3.35 24.95 12.30
CA GLU A 258 -3.13 26.18 13.07
C GLU A 258 -3.65 26.08 14.52
N LYS A 259 -4.54 25.15 14.83
CA LYS A 259 -4.96 24.86 16.21
C LYS A 259 -4.00 23.96 16.99
N LEU A 260 -2.96 23.40 16.36
CA LEU A 260 -2.01 22.53 17.06
C LEU A 260 -1.00 23.38 17.83
N ASP A 261 -0.84 23.13 19.13
CA ASP A 261 0.13 23.82 19.99
C ASP A 261 1.57 23.74 19.44
N GLY A 262 1.89 22.65 18.73
CA GLY A 262 3.20 22.42 18.10
C GLY A 262 3.33 22.88 16.65
N TRP A 263 2.39 23.66 16.11
CA TRP A 263 2.47 24.17 14.74
C TRP A 263 3.62 25.18 14.60
N PRO A 264 4.66 24.93 13.78
CA PRO A 264 5.84 25.79 13.75
C PRO A 264 5.63 27.11 12.99
N HIS A 265 4.47 27.31 12.36
CA HIS A 265 4.20 28.46 11.50
C HIS A 265 3.11 29.40 12.04
N HIS A 266 2.89 29.43 13.36
CA HIS A 266 1.95 30.36 14.01
C HIS A 266 2.23 31.84 13.68
N SER A 267 3.47 32.19 13.33
CA SER A 267 3.85 33.55 12.92
C SER A 267 3.37 33.95 11.52
N SER A 268 2.91 33.00 10.72
CA SER A 268 2.49 33.21 9.32
C SER A 268 1.10 32.59 9.09
N PRO A 269 0.03 33.15 9.68
CA PRO A 269 -1.32 32.63 9.51
C PRO A 269 -1.78 32.75 8.05
N ILE A 270 -2.55 31.78 7.59
CA ILE A 270 -2.95 31.69 6.18
C ILE A 270 -4.36 32.26 6.00
N SER A 271 -4.50 33.31 5.20
CA SER A 271 -5.81 33.92 4.94
C SER A 271 -6.66 33.11 3.96
N ASP A 272 -7.98 33.32 4.00
CA ASP A 272 -8.91 32.68 3.06
C ASP A 272 -8.61 33.10 1.61
N GLU A 273 -8.27 34.38 1.39
CA GLU A 273 -7.92 34.93 0.07
C GLU A 273 -6.69 34.24 -0.51
N GLN A 274 -5.71 33.89 0.33
CA GLN A 274 -4.52 33.18 -0.13
C GLN A 274 -4.85 31.75 -0.59
N LEU A 275 -5.77 31.05 0.09
CA LEU A 275 -6.24 29.72 -0.32
C LEU A 275 -7.05 29.77 -1.63
N GLU A 276 -7.89 30.79 -1.76
CA GLU A 276 -8.66 31.06 -2.98
C GLU A 276 -7.75 31.41 -4.16
N TYR A 277 -6.77 32.28 -3.92
CA TYR A 277 -5.75 32.62 -4.90
C TYR A 277 -4.96 31.38 -5.37
N ALA A 278 -4.59 30.49 -4.46
CA ALA A 278 -3.92 29.23 -4.85
C ALA A 278 -4.81 28.34 -5.73
N SER A 279 -6.10 28.24 -5.41
CA SER A 279 -7.06 27.42 -6.17
C SER A 279 -7.38 28.01 -7.54
N ASN A 280 -7.42 29.35 -7.66
CA ASN A 280 -7.75 30.04 -8.91
C ASN A 280 -6.61 30.10 -9.93
N ARG A 281 -5.37 29.76 -9.53
CA ARG A 281 -4.21 29.70 -10.43
C ARG A 281 -4.13 28.44 -11.28
N ILE A 282 -4.91 27.42 -10.92
CA ILE A 282 -4.91 26.14 -11.62
C ILE A 282 -6.18 25.97 -12.45
N ALA A 283 -6.07 25.18 -13.51
CA ALA A 283 -7.12 24.92 -14.46
C ALA A 283 -8.29 24.12 -13.83
N PRO A 284 -9.51 24.24 -14.38
CA PRO A 284 -10.69 23.55 -13.87
C PRO A 284 -10.55 22.05 -13.64
N HIS A 285 -9.88 21.34 -14.55
CA HIS A 285 -9.63 19.91 -14.43
C HIS A 285 -8.72 19.59 -13.23
N ALA A 286 -7.69 20.40 -12.99
CA ALA A 286 -6.80 20.23 -11.85
C ALA A 286 -7.54 20.50 -10.53
N VAL A 287 -8.38 21.54 -10.47
CA VAL A 287 -9.24 21.79 -9.31
C VAL A 287 -10.14 20.59 -9.02
N ALA A 288 -10.77 20.01 -10.04
CA ALA A 288 -11.59 18.80 -9.89
C ALA A 288 -10.76 17.64 -9.32
N GLN A 289 -9.57 17.36 -9.88
CA GLN A 289 -8.66 16.32 -9.37
C GLN A 289 -8.32 16.51 -7.89
N LEU A 290 -7.88 17.72 -7.50
CA LEU A 290 -7.48 17.99 -6.12
C LEU A 290 -8.67 17.93 -5.15
N SER A 291 -9.86 18.29 -5.61
CA SER A 291 -11.08 18.23 -4.80
C SER A 291 -11.61 16.81 -4.58
N LEU A 292 -11.29 15.88 -5.50
CA LEU A 292 -11.70 14.48 -5.44
C LEU A 292 -10.66 13.62 -4.72
N ALA A 293 -9.37 13.95 -4.86
CA ALA A 293 -8.29 13.27 -4.18
C ALA A 293 -8.45 13.33 -2.65
N ASN A 294 -8.07 12.25 -1.96
CA ASN A 294 -8.04 12.19 -0.50
C ASN A 294 -6.86 13.00 0.07
N PRO A 295 -6.89 13.43 1.36
CA PRO A 295 -5.75 14.06 1.99
C PRO A 295 -4.61 13.04 2.23
N TRP A 296 -3.36 13.52 2.37
CA TRP A 296 -2.24 12.61 2.63
C TRP A 296 -2.41 11.87 3.97
N PRO A 297 -2.01 10.58 4.04
CA PRO A 297 -1.92 9.88 5.31
C PRO A 297 -1.03 10.63 6.32
N THR A 298 -1.57 10.99 7.47
CA THR A 298 -0.84 11.70 8.52
C THR A 298 -0.35 10.72 9.58
N ARG A 299 0.34 11.24 10.61
CA ARG A 299 0.86 10.45 11.73
C ARG A 299 -0.19 9.54 12.36
N GLU A 300 -1.42 10.04 12.48
CA GLU A 300 -2.56 9.40 13.13
C GLU A 300 -3.10 8.18 12.35
N MET A 301 -2.82 8.10 11.05
CA MET A 301 -3.45 7.10 10.17
C MET A 301 -2.74 5.74 10.13
N SER A 302 -1.68 5.49 10.89
CA SER A 302 -0.90 4.23 10.77
C SER A 302 -0.42 3.65 12.09
N GLY A 303 -1.18 3.90 13.16
CA GLY A 303 -0.93 3.32 14.47
C GLY A 303 0.21 4.00 15.24
N VAL A 304 0.63 3.34 16.32
CA VAL A 304 1.57 3.88 17.33
C VAL A 304 2.95 4.15 16.72
N GLU A 305 3.56 5.27 17.11
CA GLU A 305 4.92 5.62 16.69
C GLU A 305 5.93 4.56 17.13
N VAL A 306 6.72 4.04 16.19
CA VAL A 306 7.87 3.18 16.53
C VAL A 306 9.00 4.08 17.00
N LEU A 307 9.22 4.14 18.31
CA LEU A 307 10.27 4.90 18.98
C LEU A 307 11.47 3.99 19.26
N VAL A 308 12.67 4.49 18.99
CA VAL A 308 13.91 3.75 19.27
C VAL A 308 14.05 3.54 20.77
N GLU A 309 13.68 4.56 21.55
CA GLU A 309 13.76 4.62 23.01
C GLU A 309 12.96 3.53 23.71
N ASN A 310 11.84 3.08 23.12
CA ASN A 310 11.01 2.04 23.72
C ASN A 310 11.69 0.67 23.68
N THR A 311 12.47 0.40 22.62
CA THR A 311 13.17 -0.90 22.45
C THR A 311 14.62 -0.83 22.92
N PHE A 312 15.26 0.30 22.68
CA PHE A 312 16.65 0.58 23.00
C PHE A 312 16.71 1.91 23.78
N PRO A 313 16.36 1.88 25.08
CA PRO A 313 16.41 3.06 25.92
C PRO A 313 17.85 3.59 26.01
N TYR A 314 17.97 4.91 26.13
CA TYR A 314 19.27 5.55 26.26
C TYR A 314 19.83 5.26 27.66
N ASP A 315 20.89 4.46 27.77
CA ASP A 315 21.60 4.26 29.04
C ASP A 315 22.78 5.23 29.12
N LEU A 316 22.61 6.31 29.89
CA LEU A 316 23.64 7.32 30.15
C LEU A 316 24.92 6.72 30.76
N ARG A 317 24.85 5.52 31.36
CA ARG A 317 25.99 4.84 31.99
C ARG A 317 26.85 4.05 31.00
N ASN A 318 26.32 3.79 29.80
CA ASN A 318 27.01 3.09 28.71
C ASN A 318 27.54 4.04 27.64
N ALA A 319 27.67 5.33 27.95
CA ALA A 319 28.29 6.28 27.04
C ALA A 319 29.74 5.86 26.79
N PHE A 320 30.00 5.31 25.60
CA PHE A 320 31.35 5.35 25.05
C PHE A 320 31.80 6.81 25.08
N PRO A 321 33.04 7.12 25.51
CA PRO A 321 33.54 8.48 25.44
C PRO A 321 33.46 8.94 23.97
N VAL A 322 32.52 9.84 23.69
CA VAL A 322 32.46 10.52 22.40
C VAL A 322 33.76 11.30 22.28
N PRO A 323 34.51 11.22 21.17
CA PRO A 323 35.66 12.08 20.95
C PRO A 323 35.25 13.54 21.17
N VAL A 324 35.95 14.24 22.06
CA VAL A 324 35.59 15.54 22.64
C VAL A 324 35.65 16.71 21.61
N THR A 325 35.70 16.42 20.31
CA THR A 325 35.91 17.44 19.27
C THR A 325 34.65 18.10 18.72
N ALA A 326 33.45 17.77 19.21
CA ALA A 326 32.23 18.48 18.85
C ALA A 326 31.47 18.93 20.10
N SER A 327 31.56 20.21 20.44
CA SER A 327 30.64 20.84 21.39
C SER A 327 29.23 20.88 20.77
N LEU A 328 28.46 19.81 20.95
CA LEU A 328 27.03 19.85 20.73
C LEU A 328 26.40 20.63 21.90
N ASP A 329 25.79 21.78 21.60
CA ASP A 329 24.97 22.53 22.56
C ASP A 329 23.72 21.68 22.90
N LEU A 330 23.79 20.98 24.03
CA LEU A 330 22.80 20.00 24.52
C LEU A 330 21.55 20.64 25.14
N LYS A 331 21.30 21.94 24.94
CA LYS A 331 20.11 22.65 25.46
C LYS A 331 18.75 22.11 24.97
N ARG A 332 18.70 21.12 24.08
CA ARG A 332 17.46 20.51 23.53
C ARG A 332 17.29 19.02 23.77
N ALA A 333 18.02 18.39 24.70
CA ALA A 333 17.68 17.03 25.13
C ALA A 333 16.59 17.07 26.22
N PRO A 334 15.35 16.58 25.99
CA PRO A 334 14.41 16.37 27.07
C PRO A 334 14.85 15.12 27.85
N SER A 335 15.64 15.31 28.89
CA SER A 335 15.90 14.30 29.92
C SER A 335 14.69 14.18 30.84
N LEU A 336 13.63 13.54 30.35
CA LEU A 336 12.56 13.02 31.17
C LEU A 336 12.43 11.52 30.85
N MET A 337 13.08 10.68 31.66
CA MET A 337 12.66 9.29 31.77
C MET A 337 11.26 9.29 32.39
N ILE A 338 10.23 9.25 31.54
CA ILE A 338 8.85 9.10 32.00
C ILE A 338 8.68 7.61 32.35
N LEU A 339 8.66 7.29 33.65
CA LEU A 339 8.22 5.98 34.12
C LEU A 339 6.70 5.88 33.90
N TYR A 340 6.29 5.02 32.97
CA TYR A 340 4.88 4.71 32.77
C TYR A 340 4.37 3.71 33.81
N LYS A 341 3.22 3.99 34.41
CA LYS A 341 2.47 3.05 35.26
C LYS A 341 1.31 2.48 34.45
N HIS A 342 1.12 1.17 34.45
CA HIS A 342 -0.06 0.58 33.81
C HIS A 342 -1.18 0.41 34.84
N HIS A 343 -2.40 0.75 34.42
CA HIS A 343 -3.61 0.45 35.18
C HIS A 343 -4.53 -0.35 34.27
N VAL A 344 -4.92 -1.55 34.72
CA VAL A 344 -5.79 -2.44 33.96
C VAL A 344 -7.10 -2.63 34.72
N LEU A 345 -8.21 -2.23 34.12
CA LEU A 345 -9.56 -2.43 34.63
C LEU A 345 -10.18 -3.67 33.97
N TRP A 346 -10.54 -4.66 34.79
CA TRP A 346 -11.20 -5.89 34.37
C TRP A 346 -12.69 -5.80 34.66
N VAL A 347 -13.52 -6.07 33.64
CA VAL A 347 -14.98 -6.10 33.76
C VAL A 347 -15.45 -7.54 33.57
N THR A 348 -15.87 -8.17 34.67
CA THR A 348 -16.11 -9.64 34.70
C THR A 348 -17.55 -10.04 34.46
N GLY A 349 -18.49 -9.09 34.51
CA GLY A 349 -19.92 -9.41 34.49
C GLY A 349 -20.42 -10.03 35.78
N ASP A 350 -21.74 -10.22 35.85
CA ASP A 350 -22.46 -10.77 37.01
C ASP A 350 -22.38 -12.30 37.09
N LYS A 351 -22.15 -12.96 35.95
CA LYS A 351 -22.03 -14.42 35.88
C LYS A 351 -20.60 -14.82 36.19
N GLN A 352 -20.40 -15.57 37.29
CA GLN A 352 -19.10 -16.17 37.60
C GLN A 352 -18.61 -17.01 36.43
N ASN A 353 -17.44 -16.67 35.91
CA ASN A 353 -16.74 -17.45 34.90
C ASN A 353 -15.44 -17.97 35.54
N GLU A 354 -15.47 -19.24 35.96
CA GLU A 354 -14.34 -19.87 36.66
C GLU A 354 -13.02 -19.75 35.89
N GLY A 355 -13.06 -19.79 34.55
CA GLY A 355 -11.86 -19.62 33.72
C GLY A 355 -11.23 -18.23 33.84
N ILE A 356 -12.03 -17.19 33.99
CA ILE A 356 -11.54 -15.81 34.13
C ILE A 356 -11.02 -15.56 35.54
N ASP A 357 -11.69 -16.10 36.54
CA ASP A 357 -11.22 -16.00 37.92
C ASP A 357 -9.86 -16.70 38.09
N ILE A 358 -9.65 -17.84 37.44
CA ILE A 358 -8.35 -18.52 37.35
C ILE A 358 -7.33 -17.62 36.64
N LEU A 359 -7.67 -17.04 35.49
CA LEU A 359 -6.77 -16.18 34.72
C LEU A 359 -6.35 -14.92 35.50
N ILE A 360 -7.29 -14.24 36.15
CA ILE A 360 -7.04 -13.07 37.00
C ILE A 360 -6.13 -13.47 38.17
N LYS A 361 -6.37 -14.63 38.78
CA LYS A 361 -5.54 -15.17 39.86
C LYS A 361 -4.12 -15.47 39.39
N ASP A 362 -3.96 -16.05 38.21
CA ASP A 362 -2.65 -16.34 37.60
C ASP A 362 -1.86 -15.06 37.29
N ILE A 363 -2.53 -14.04 36.75
CA ILE A 363 -1.91 -12.73 36.49
C ILE A 363 -1.45 -12.07 37.79
N ARG A 364 -2.29 -12.09 38.84
CA ARG A 364 -1.92 -11.58 40.17
C ARG A 364 -0.73 -12.35 40.77
N ASN A 365 -0.71 -13.67 40.61
CA ASN A 365 0.39 -14.50 41.08
C ASN A 365 1.70 -14.15 40.35
N LEU A 366 1.67 -14.00 39.03
CA LEU A 366 2.82 -13.60 38.22
C LEU A 366 3.38 -12.22 38.62
N GLN A 367 2.51 -11.25 38.91
CA GLN A 367 2.92 -9.93 39.42
C GLN A 367 3.64 -10.03 40.77
N ASN A 368 3.19 -10.93 41.65
CA ASN A 368 3.82 -11.14 42.95
C ASN A 368 5.19 -11.84 42.83
N THR A 369 5.36 -12.80 41.91
CA THR A 369 6.66 -13.48 41.70
C THR A 369 7.73 -12.54 41.12
N SER A 370 7.32 -11.53 40.35
CA SER A 370 8.23 -10.52 39.75
C SER A 370 8.89 -9.62 40.81
N LYS A 371 8.22 -9.34 41.93
CA LYS A 371 8.77 -8.52 43.04
C LYS A 371 10.00 -9.15 43.70
N THR A 372 10.16 -10.47 43.60
CA THR A 372 11.26 -11.23 44.21
C THR A 372 12.59 -11.14 43.46
N PHE A 373 12.62 -10.67 42.20
CA PHE A 373 13.80 -10.72 41.32
C PHE A 373 14.52 -9.38 41.05
N GLY A 374 14.25 -8.33 41.85
CA GLY A 374 15.12 -7.14 41.92
C GLY A 374 15.20 -6.23 40.68
N THR A 375 14.41 -6.45 39.63
CA THR A 375 14.34 -5.55 38.46
C THR A 375 13.11 -4.63 38.57
N THR A 376 13.35 -3.32 38.48
CA THR A 376 12.39 -2.19 38.30
C THR A 376 10.90 -2.49 38.57
N GLN A 377 10.39 -1.94 39.68
CA GLN A 377 8.97 -1.93 40.06
C GLN A 377 8.06 -1.43 38.91
N SER A 378 7.38 -2.34 38.19
CA SER A 378 6.11 -1.98 37.56
C SER A 378 5.01 -2.13 38.62
N ASN A 379 4.52 -1.00 39.13
CA ASN A 379 3.31 -1.00 39.95
C ASN A 379 2.11 -1.05 39.01
N ASP A 380 1.89 -2.22 38.41
CA ASP A 380 0.74 -2.45 37.55
C ASP A 380 -0.47 -2.75 38.45
N ALA A 381 -1.39 -1.80 38.57
CA ALA A 381 -2.56 -1.96 39.41
C ALA A 381 -3.69 -2.64 38.62
N LEU A 382 -4.13 -3.79 39.12
CA LEU A 382 -5.24 -4.57 38.58
C LEU A 382 -6.51 -4.28 39.38
N THR A 383 -7.53 -3.69 38.75
CA THR A 383 -8.83 -3.46 39.38
C THR A 383 -9.90 -4.30 38.69
N THR A 384 -10.83 -4.86 39.44
CA THR A 384 -11.93 -5.69 38.91
C THR A 384 -13.26 -5.06 39.29
N VAL A 385 -14.17 -4.95 38.33
CA VAL A 385 -15.56 -4.49 38.48
C VAL A 385 -16.48 -5.48 37.77
N LYS A 386 -17.74 -5.55 38.20
CA LYS A 386 -18.72 -6.54 37.73
C LYS A 386 -19.71 -5.94 36.75
N THR A 387 -20.20 -4.73 36.99
CA THR A 387 -21.26 -4.11 36.19
C THR A 387 -20.78 -2.93 35.35
N VAL A 388 -21.58 -2.49 34.38
CA VAL A 388 -21.27 -1.30 33.56
C VAL A 388 -21.33 -0.03 34.42
N GLU A 389 -22.26 0.03 35.37
CA GLU A 389 -22.42 1.13 36.30
C GLU A 389 -21.19 1.28 37.21
N GLU A 390 -20.62 0.16 37.66
CA GLU A 390 -19.36 0.15 38.40
C GLU A 390 -18.17 0.63 37.53
N VAL A 391 -18.17 0.32 36.23
CA VAL A 391 -17.17 0.87 35.28
C VAL A 391 -17.31 2.40 35.20
N GLU A 392 -18.52 2.92 34.99
CA GLU A 392 -18.77 4.36 34.91
C GLU A 392 -18.36 5.08 36.19
N GLN A 393 -18.74 4.53 37.34
CA GLN A 393 -18.37 5.07 38.64
C GLN A 393 -16.85 5.05 38.82
N TRP A 394 -16.20 3.91 38.57
CA TRP A 394 -14.75 3.78 38.75
C TRP A 394 -13.97 4.73 37.84
N VAL A 395 -14.33 4.84 36.56
CA VAL A 395 -13.69 5.75 35.60
C VAL A 395 -13.89 7.20 36.02
N THR A 396 -15.06 7.56 36.56
CA THR A 396 -15.35 8.90 37.05
C THR A 396 -14.51 9.24 38.28
N GLU A 397 -14.46 8.34 39.26
CA GLU A 397 -13.69 8.53 40.50
C GLU A 397 -12.18 8.58 40.24
N ASN A 398 -11.70 7.88 39.20
CA ASN A 398 -10.28 7.76 38.89
C ASN A 398 -9.84 8.62 37.69
N GLN A 399 -10.69 9.53 37.20
CA GLN A 399 -10.43 10.32 35.98
C GLN A 399 -9.13 11.12 36.06
N VAL A 400 -8.85 11.72 37.23
CA VAL A 400 -7.63 12.51 37.45
C VAL A 400 -6.38 11.64 37.35
N MET A 401 -6.44 10.41 37.87
CA MET A 401 -5.33 9.45 37.83
C MET A 401 -5.10 8.98 36.40
N ILE A 402 -6.12 8.43 35.73
CA ILE A 402 -5.99 7.88 34.37
C ILE A 402 -5.67 8.93 33.29
N SER A 403 -5.91 10.22 33.57
CA SER A 403 -5.53 11.32 32.67
C SER A 403 -4.07 11.78 32.83
N GLN A 404 -3.33 11.22 33.79
CA GLN A 404 -1.91 11.55 33.96
C GLN A 404 -1.10 11.04 32.76
N PRO A 405 -0.18 11.85 32.20
CA PRO A 405 0.53 11.52 30.96
C PRO A 405 1.47 10.32 31.07
N ASN A 406 1.78 9.88 32.29
CA ASN A 406 2.60 8.72 32.59
C ASN A 406 1.76 7.49 32.99
N ILE A 407 0.44 7.50 32.79
CA ILE A 407 -0.42 6.34 33.07
C ILE A 407 -0.96 5.76 31.76
N ILE A 408 -0.74 4.46 31.57
CA ILE A 408 -1.30 3.69 30.46
C ILE A 408 -2.49 2.90 31.02
N PHE A 409 -3.69 3.42 30.76
CA PHE A 409 -4.95 2.79 31.18
C PHE A 409 -5.45 1.82 30.10
N LYS A 410 -5.77 0.59 30.48
CA LYS A 410 -6.34 -0.46 29.60
C LYS A 410 -7.61 -1.03 30.23
N VAL A 411 -8.58 -1.41 29.40
CA VAL A 411 -9.81 -2.09 29.86
C VAL A 411 -9.88 -3.48 29.24
N VAL A 412 -10.18 -4.49 30.05
CA VAL A 412 -10.45 -5.87 29.62
C VAL A 412 -11.87 -6.20 30.04
N THR A 413 -12.72 -6.62 29.11
CA THR A 413 -14.14 -6.92 29.39
C THR A 413 -14.57 -8.22 28.74
N LEU A 414 -15.55 -8.91 29.32
CA LEU A 414 -16.30 -9.94 28.61
C LEU A 414 -17.28 -9.33 27.61
N TRP A 415 -17.71 -10.13 26.63
CA TRP A 415 -18.82 -9.75 25.76
C TRP A 415 -20.13 -9.58 26.50
N THR A 416 -20.51 -10.56 27.33
CA THR A 416 -21.73 -10.49 28.14
C THR A 416 -21.36 -10.07 29.55
N ILE A 417 -21.91 -8.94 30.00
CA ILE A 417 -21.66 -8.39 31.33
C ILE A 417 -22.86 -8.66 32.25
N GLY A 418 -24.07 -8.43 31.74
CA GLY A 418 -25.33 -8.68 32.45
C GLY A 418 -26.37 -9.33 31.54
N ALA A 419 -27.61 -9.43 32.01
CA ALA A 419 -28.72 -10.00 31.21
C ALA A 419 -29.05 -9.15 29.95
N ASP A 420 -28.78 -7.84 30.02
CA ASP A 420 -29.10 -6.83 29.02
C ASP A 420 -27.89 -5.94 28.64
N LYS A 421 -26.71 -6.20 29.21
CA LYS A 421 -25.50 -5.38 29.03
C LYS A 421 -24.37 -6.16 28.38
N THR A 422 -23.68 -5.50 27.46
CA THR A 422 -22.58 -6.08 26.69
C THR A 422 -21.28 -5.28 26.83
N ALA A 423 -20.19 -5.80 26.26
CA ALA A 423 -18.93 -5.07 26.11
C ALA A 423 -19.09 -3.70 25.43
N ILE A 424 -20.08 -3.55 24.55
CA ILE A 424 -20.36 -2.28 23.86
C ILE A 424 -20.76 -1.20 24.89
N ASP A 425 -21.54 -1.57 25.90
CA ASP A 425 -21.97 -0.65 26.94
C ASP A 425 -20.80 -0.24 27.83
N VAL A 426 -19.88 -1.17 28.11
CA VAL A 426 -18.59 -0.88 28.78
C VAL A 426 -17.75 0.09 27.95
N ILE A 427 -17.64 -0.11 26.64
CA ILE A 427 -16.89 0.79 25.74
C ILE A 427 -17.51 2.18 25.75
N ARG A 428 -18.84 2.29 25.69
CA ARG A 428 -19.55 3.58 25.75
C ARG A 428 -19.31 4.28 27.08
N ALA A 429 -19.44 3.56 28.19
CA ALA A 429 -19.16 4.05 29.54
C ALA A 429 -17.74 4.64 29.66
N VAL A 430 -16.73 3.90 29.19
CA VAL A 430 -15.32 4.34 29.22
C VAL A 430 -15.10 5.53 28.28
N ARG A 431 -15.61 5.46 27.05
CA ARG A 431 -15.37 6.48 26.02
C ARG A 431 -16.13 7.78 26.25
N ALA A 432 -17.23 7.76 27.01
CA ALA A 432 -17.91 8.96 27.44
C ALA A 432 -17.02 9.89 28.29
N LYS A 433 -16.00 9.32 28.95
CA LYS A 433 -15.06 10.07 29.81
C LYS A 433 -13.62 10.08 29.27
N LEU A 434 -13.22 9.08 28.49
CA LEU A 434 -11.87 8.91 27.94
C LEU A 434 -11.90 8.63 26.44
N SER A 435 -11.52 9.62 25.63
CA SER A 435 -11.58 9.51 24.17
C SER A 435 -10.62 8.47 23.57
N ARG A 436 -9.65 7.94 24.32
CA ARG A 436 -8.53 7.11 23.79
C ARG A 436 -8.10 5.92 24.67
N ALA A 437 -8.98 5.33 25.46
CA ALA A 437 -8.65 4.12 26.23
C ALA A 437 -8.68 2.86 25.31
N PRO A 438 -7.60 2.07 25.22
CA PRO A 438 -7.61 0.76 24.57
C PRO A 438 -8.51 -0.22 25.34
N VAL A 439 -9.36 -0.95 24.61
CA VAL A 439 -10.27 -1.95 25.19
C VAL A 439 -10.05 -3.31 24.52
N LEU A 440 -9.84 -4.34 25.32
CA LEU A 440 -9.82 -5.74 24.92
C LEU A 440 -11.15 -6.40 25.33
N ILE A 441 -11.79 -7.08 24.39
CA ILE A 441 -12.99 -7.88 24.61
C ILE A 441 -12.64 -9.35 24.53
N PHE A 442 -13.06 -10.12 25.54
CA PHE A 442 -13.04 -11.57 25.53
C PHE A 442 -14.42 -12.10 25.09
N THR A 443 -14.48 -12.82 23.96
CA THR A 443 -15.75 -13.31 23.40
C THR A 443 -15.61 -14.62 22.60
N ASN A 444 -16.74 -15.22 22.21
CA ASN A 444 -16.79 -16.35 21.28
C ASN A 444 -16.94 -15.84 19.81
N LYS A 445 -16.52 -16.66 18.84
CA LYS A 445 -16.32 -16.30 17.41
C LYS A 445 -17.50 -15.68 16.65
N ILE A 446 -18.72 -15.72 17.18
CA ILE A 446 -19.92 -15.25 16.45
C ILE A 446 -20.14 -13.73 16.64
N GLU A 447 -19.51 -13.12 17.64
CA GLU A 447 -19.81 -11.74 18.08
C GLU A 447 -18.71 -10.72 17.71
N GLU A 448 -17.63 -11.20 17.07
CA GLU A 448 -16.41 -10.46 16.71
C GLU A 448 -16.63 -9.38 15.64
N ILE A 449 -17.52 -9.65 14.67
CA ILE A 449 -17.75 -8.76 13.51
C ILE A 449 -18.43 -7.46 13.93
N GLN A 450 -19.38 -7.52 14.87
CA GLN A 450 -20.18 -6.36 15.27
C GLN A 450 -19.34 -5.34 16.06
N ALA A 451 -18.48 -5.81 16.97
CA ALA A 451 -17.61 -4.96 17.76
C ALA A 451 -16.55 -4.25 16.91
N ALA A 452 -15.95 -4.96 15.95
CA ALA A 452 -14.90 -4.44 15.08
C ALA A 452 -15.42 -3.36 14.11
N VAL A 453 -16.68 -3.48 13.67
CA VAL A 453 -17.32 -2.50 12.76
C VAL A 453 -17.66 -1.21 13.51
N GLU A 454 -18.21 -1.29 14.72
CA GLU A 454 -18.63 -0.10 15.47
C GLU A 454 -17.47 0.60 16.20
N PHE A 455 -16.41 -0.13 16.58
CA PHE A 455 -15.33 0.41 17.39
C PHE A 455 -13.94 0.00 16.86
N PRO A 456 -13.34 0.76 15.93
CA PRO A 456 -12.13 0.36 15.20
C PRO A 456 -10.84 0.25 16.05
N ASN A 457 -10.88 0.55 17.35
CA ASN A 457 -9.73 0.49 18.29
C ASN A 457 -9.98 -0.53 19.43
N VAL A 458 -10.80 -1.55 19.17
CA VAL A 458 -11.14 -2.61 20.10
C VAL A 458 -10.51 -3.90 19.61
N VAL A 459 -9.81 -4.60 20.51
CA VAL A 459 -9.25 -5.93 20.22
C VAL A 459 -10.24 -6.96 20.75
N VAL A 460 -10.50 -7.99 19.96
CA VAL A 460 -11.42 -9.08 20.33
C VAL A 460 -10.62 -10.38 20.26
N THR A 461 -10.67 -11.20 21.32
CA THR A 461 -9.94 -12.47 21.39
C THR A 461 -10.74 -13.56 22.10
N ASP A 462 -10.52 -14.82 21.69
CA ASP A 462 -10.99 -16.03 22.36
C ASP A 462 -9.84 -16.80 23.06
N ALA A 463 -8.60 -16.30 22.99
CA ALA A 463 -7.39 -17.02 23.38
C ALA A 463 -6.75 -16.51 24.68
N GLU A 464 -6.53 -17.42 25.63
CA GLU A 464 -5.94 -17.13 26.94
C GLU A 464 -4.51 -16.54 26.87
N VAL A 465 -3.73 -16.92 25.83
CA VAL A 465 -2.36 -16.45 25.61
C VAL A 465 -2.32 -14.95 25.26
N GLU A 466 -3.25 -14.48 24.43
CA GLU A 466 -3.32 -13.09 23.99
C GLU A 466 -3.72 -12.15 25.15
N VAL A 467 -4.49 -12.65 26.12
CA VAL A 467 -4.84 -11.90 27.32
C VAL A 467 -3.63 -11.70 28.23
N LYS A 468 -2.80 -12.73 28.40
CA LYS A 468 -1.55 -12.63 29.19
C LYS A 468 -0.56 -11.64 28.53
N GLU A 469 -0.48 -11.63 27.20
CA GLU A 469 0.32 -10.65 26.44
C GLU A 469 -0.25 -9.22 26.54
N PHE A 470 -1.56 -9.04 26.36
CA PHE A 470 -2.22 -7.73 26.46
C PHE A 470 -2.06 -7.07 27.84
N VAL A 471 -2.09 -7.89 28.90
CA VAL A 471 -1.99 -7.47 30.30
C VAL A 471 -0.53 -7.31 30.76
N GLY A 472 0.45 -7.72 29.95
CA GLY A 472 1.87 -7.38 30.15
C GLY A 472 2.76 -8.50 30.70
N VAL A 473 2.41 -9.77 30.52
CA VAL A 473 3.32 -10.89 30.83
C VAL A 473 4.35 -11.03 29.69
N ARG A 474 5.38 -10.19 29.73
CA ARG A 474 6.67 -10.30 28.99
C ARG A 474 6.59 -10.74 27.51
N GLN A 475 5.95 -9.94 26.66
CA GLN A 475 6.40 -9.63 25.29
C GLN A 475 5.39 -8.68 24.64
N GLU A 476 5.84 -7.54 24.13
CA GLU A 476 5.01 -6.64 23.33
C GLU A 476 4.91 -7.18 21.90
N THR A 477 3.94 -8.04 21.65
CA THR A 477 3.57 -8.56 20.32
C THR A 477 2.50 -7.69 19.64
N LEU A 478 2.49 -7.78 18.31
CA LEU A 478 1.84 -6.94 17.32
C LEU A 478 0.30 -6.90 17.43
N TRP A 479 -0.32 -5.72 17.60
CA TRP A 479 -1.77 -5.58 17.38
C TRP A 479 -2.07 -4.25 16.67
N ASN A 480 -2.10 -4.28 15.33
CA ASN A 480 -2.66 -3.23 14.48
C ASN A 480 -3.96 -3.73 13.85
N THR A 481 -4.98 -2.89 13.91
CA THR A 481 -6.37 -3.09 13.49
C THR A 481 -6.48 -3.30 11.97
N GLY A 482 -7.12 -4.41 11.55
CA GLY A 482 -7.71 -4.51 10.21
C GLY A 482 -7.35 -5.70 9.31
N TYR A 483 -6.86 -6.85 9.81
CA TYR A 483 -6.78 -8.08 9.00
C TYR A 483 -6.98 -9.36 9.84
N ARG A 484 -7.59 -10.36 9.19
CA ARG A 484 -7.88 -11.73 9.63
C ARG A 484 -6.58 -12.47 10.00
N VAL A 485 -6.44 -12.93 11.24
CA VAL A 485 -5.35 -13.82 11.66
C VAL A 485 -5.68 -15.24 11.16
N SER A 486 -5.15 -15.62 10.00
CA SER A 486 -5.19 -17.02 9.56
C SER A 486 -4.06 -17.82 10.21
N TYR A 487 -4.47 -18.83 10.96
CA TYR A 487 -3.73 -19.95 11.58
C TYR A 487 -2.22 -20.04 11.31
N ILE A 488 -1.43 -20.05 12.40
CA ILE A 488 -0.16 -20.77 12.45
C ILE A 488 -0.51 -22.25 12.38
N GLN A 489 -0.21 -22.87 11.26
CA GLN A 489 -0.29 -24.31 11.08
C GLN A 489 0.78 -24.94 11.97
N ASP A 490 0.33 -25.64 12.99
CA ASP A 490 1.17 -26.45 13.86
C ASP A 490 1.75 -27.59 12.99
N THR A 491 3.03 -27.50 12.65
CA THR A 491 3.77 -28.61 12.05
C THR A 491 4.05 -29.63 13.13
N ALA A 492 3.06 -30.46 13.43
CA ALA A 492 3.25 -31.73 14.10
C ALA A 492 2.32 -32.78 13.49
N GLN A 493 2.94 -33.88 13.06
CA GLN A 493 2.35 -35.19 12.73
C GLN A 493 1.84 -35.40 11.31
N GLY A 494 2.78 -35.74 10.43
CA GLY A 494 2.54 -36.82 9.46
C GLY A 494 2.53 -38.16 10.18
N ALA A 495 1.36 -38.79 10.29
CA ALA A 495 1.19 -40.24 10.38
C ALA A 495 -0.29 -40.56 10.09
N VAL A 496 -0.55 -40.94 8.85
CA VAL A 496 -1.80 -41.59 8.42
C VAL A 496 -1.85 -42.97 9.07
N TYR A 497 -2.90 -43.30 9.81
CA TYR A 497 -3.53 -44.63 9.73
C TYR A 497 -5.03 -44.55 10.05
N HIS A 498 -5.78 -45.26 9.22
CA HIS A 498 -7.22 -45.43 9.19
C HIS A 498 -7.83 -45.83 10.54
N THR A 499 -8.99 -45.23 10.85
CA THR A 499 -9.95 -45.78 11.83
C THR A 499 -10.70 -46.96 11.21
N PRO A 500 -10.92 -48.05 11.98
CA PRO A 500 -12.18 -48.77 11.90
C PRO A 500 -12.92 -48.75 13.25
N LYS A 501 -14.24 -48.87 13.14
CA LYS A 501 -15.25 -48.87 14.19
C LYS A 501 -15.03 -49.93 15.30
N LEU A 502 -15.50 -49.57 16.50
CA LEU A 502 -16.16 -50.36 17.57
C LEU A 502 -15.65 -51.79 17.85
N GLU A 503 -15.17 -52.03 19.09
CA GLU A 503 -15.84 -52.89 20.11
C GLU A 503 -15.02 -52.99 21.40
N LYS A 504 -15.71 -53.33 22.51
CA LYS A 504 -15.16 -53.61 23.85
C LYS A 504 -14.13 -54.75 23.82
N VAL A 505 -13.12 -54.71 24.71
CA VAL A 505 -12.77 -55.74 25.72
C VAL A 505 -11.37 -55.51 26.31
N SER A 506 -11.24 -55.95 27.56
CA SER A 506 -10.21 -55.95 28.60
C SER A 506 -8.71 -56.08 28.26
N THR A 507 -7.89 -55.53 29.18
CA THR A 507 -6.56 -55.94 29.71
C THR A 507 -5.66 -56.86 28.88
N THR A 508 -4.35 -56.56 28.80
CA THR A 508 -3.22 -57.19 29.58
C THR A 508 -1.86 -56.91 28.88
N GLU A 509 -0.86 -56.48 29.67
CA GLU A 509 0.58 -56.79 29.61
C GLU A 509 1.51 -56.63 28.35
N ILE A 510 2.62 -55.90 28.60
CA ILE A 510 4.05 -56.37 28.53
C ILE A 510 4.97 -56.03 27.32
N LYS A 511 6.08 -55.35 27.70
CA LYS A 511 7.51 -55.40 27.30
C LYS A 511 8.04 -54.83 25.96
N LYS A 512 8.87 -53.80 26.15
CA LYS A 512 10.30 -53.65 25.74
C LYS A 512 10.82 -54.58 24.63
N LYS A 513 11.43 -53.96 23.59
CA LYS A 513 12.79 -54.31 23.15
C LYS A 513 13.45 -53.21 22.28
N SER A 514 14.72 -53.00 22.59
CA SER A 514 15.77 -52.22 21.93
C SER A 514 16.35 -52.93 20.69
N ILE A 515 17.07 -52.19 19.82
CA ILE A 515 18.27 -52.52 18.97
C ILE A 515 18.30 -51.46 17.83
N VAL A 516 19.25 -50.52 17.72
CA VAL A 516 20.70 -50.55 17.36
C VAL A 516 20.97 -50.67 15.85
N SER A 517 21.53 -49.57 15.30
CA SER A 517 22.47 -49.31 14.18
C SER A 517 22.44 -50.10 12.86
N SER A 518 22.57 -49.36 11.73
CA SER A 518 23.61 -49.60 10.71
C SER A 518 23.69 -48.46 9.67
N GLU A 519 24.86 -48.32 9.05
CA GLU A 519 25.41 -47.20 8.27
C GLU A 519 25.09 -47.21 6.74
N LEU A 520 25.10 -45.99 6.14
CA LEU A 520 25.55 -45.55 4.78
C LEU A 520 24.91 -46.15 3.49
N PRO A 521 25.07 -45.56 2.26
CA PRO A 521 25.52 -44.21 1.81
C PRO A 521 24.59 -43.50 0.76
N TYR A 522 24.98 -42.26 0.37
CA TYR A 522 24.53 -41.30 -0.70
C TYR A 522 24.02 -41.87 -2.07
N PRO A 523 23.33 -41.09 -2.99
CA PRO A 523 23.55 -39.67 -3.31
C PRO A 523 22.34 -38.78 -3.72
N LEU A 524 22.67 -37.50 -3.97
CA LEU A 524 21.85 -36.39 -4.48
C LEU A 524 21.26 -36.63 -5.88
N GLU A 525 20.00 -36.22 -6.11
CA GLU A 525 19.53 -35.65 -7.38
C GLU A 525 18.18 -34.90 -7.26
N ASN A 526 18.17 -33.65 -7.75
CA ASN A 526 17.10 -32.86 -8.38
C ASN A 526 15.63 -32.92 -7.87
N PHE A 527 15.20 -31.85 -7.19
CA PHE A 527 13.77 -31.54 -6.99
C PHE A 527 13.23 -30.58 -8.06
N SER A 528 12.28 -31.10 -8.83
CA SER A 528 11.35 -30.34 -9.68
C SER A 528 10.19 -29.79 -8.83
N GLN A 529 9.73 -28.58 -9.16
CA GLN A 529 8.58 -27.93 -8.51
C GLN A 529 7.25 -28.64 -8.88
N PRO A 530 6.28 -28.78 -7.94
CA PRO A 530 4.92 -29.20 -8.29
C PRO A 530 3.99 -28.01 -8.52
N SER A 531 3.08 -28.22 -9.46
CA SER A 531 1.96 -27.38 -9.90
C SER A 531 0.85 -27.24 -8.85
N MET A 532 0.19 -26.08 -8.84
CA MET A 532 -1.03 -25.80 -8.07
C MET A 532 -2.30 -26.19 -8.85
N PRO A 533 -3.42 -26.51 -8.16
CA PRO A 533 -4.65 -27.00 -8.78
C PRO A 533 -5.65 -25.90 -9.17
N ALA A 534 -6.54 -26.25 -10.10
CA ALA A 534 -7.57 -25.43 -10.71
C ALA A 534 -8.76 -25.09 -9.78
N VAL A 535 -9.42 -23.97 -10.04
CA VAL A 535 -10.67 -23.48 -9.41
C VAL A 535 -11.78 -23.47 -10.48
N PRO A 536 -13.06 -23.76 -10.15
CA PRO A 536 -14.06 -24.24 -11.10
C PRO A 536 -14.88 -23.14 -11.80
N ASN A 537 -15.44 -23.56 -12.94
CA ASN A 537 -16.24 -22.80 -13.92
C ASN A 537 -17.48 -22.10 -13.35
N ALA A 538 -17.74 -20.88 -13.86
CA ALA A 538 -19.05 -20.24 -13.86
C ALA A 538 -19.65 -20.27 -15.27
N SER A 539 -20.94 -20.53 -15.34
CA SER A 539 -21.80 -20.73 -16.53
C SER A 539 -21.97 -19.48 -17.40
N PHE A 540 -21.80 -19.62 -18.72
CA PHE A 540 -22.04 -18.59 -19.73
C PHE A 540 -23.46 -18.65 -20.34
N PHE A 541 -24.03 -17.47 -20.63
CA PHE A 541 -25.27 -17.26 -21.40
C PHE A 541 -25.04 -17.46 -22.91
N GLN A 542 -26.04 -18.01 -23.61
CA GLN A 542 -26.08 -18.21 -25.06
C GLN A 542 -26.55 -16.95 -25.82
N PHE A 543 -25.86 -16.60 -26.92
CA PHE A 543 -26.31 -15.59 -27.89
C PHE A 543 -27.42 -16.16 -28.80
N HIS A 544 -28.49 -15.40 -29.03
CA HIS A 544 -29.51 -15.70 -30.04
C HIS A 544 -29.24 -14.91 -31.34
N LEU A 545 -28.96 -15.63 -32.43
CA LEU A 545 -28.96 -15.09 -33.80
C LEU A 545 -30.40 -15.01 -34.36
N PRO A 546 -30.75 -14.00 -35.16
CA PRO A 546 -32.09 -13.86 -35.72
C PRO A 546 -32.36 -14.87 -36.85
N SER A 547 -33.47 -15.60 -36.72
CA SER A 547 -33.93 -16.61 -37.67
C SER A 547 -34.97 -16.04 -38.64
N SER A 548 -34.55 -15.48 -39.78
CA SER A 548 -35.35 -15.48 -41.03
C SER A 548 -34.62 -14.77 -42.18
N LEU A 549 -34.32 -15.50 -43.26
CA LEU A 549 -34.00 -14.97 -44.58
C LEU A 549 -35.20 -15.23 -45.53
N PRO A 550 -35.46 -14.38 -46.55
CA PRO A 550 -36.54 -14.58 -47.51
C PRO A 550 -36.18 -15.67 -48.53
N LYS A 551 -37.17 -16.48 -48.92
CA LYS A 551 -37.07 -17.45 -50.02
C LYS A 551 -36.93 -16.71 -51.36
N LEU A 552 -35.84 -16.95 -52.08
CA LEU A 552 -35.72 -16.67 -53.51
C LEU A 552 -35.72 -17.98 -54.30
N SER A 553 -36.50 -17.96 -55.38
CA SER A 553 -36.82 -19.07 -56.27
C SER A 553 -35.66 -19.49 -57.17
N SER A 554 -35.67 -20.78 -57.48
CA SER A 554 -34.85 -21.50 -58.46
C SER A 554 -34.72 -20.81 -59.84
N SER A 555 -33.48 -20.63 -60.32
CA SER A 555 -32.95 -21.28 -61.53
C SER A 555 -31.70 -20.56 -62.06
N SER A 556 -30.53 -21.20 -61.95
CA SER A 556 -29.46 -21.20 -62.95
C SER A 556 -28.27 -21.99 -62.40
N HIS A 557 -27.83 -23.01 -63.14
CA HIS A 557 -26.59 -23.73 -62.89
C HIS A 557 -25.41 -22.76 -62.87
N VAL A 558 -24.72 -22.66 -61.73
CA VAL A 558 -23.42 -21.99 -61.61
C VAL A 558 -22.40 -23.04 -61.18
N ASP A 559 -21.26 -23.00 -61.86
CA ASP A 559 -20.07 -23.83 -61.76
C ASP A 559 -19.54 -23.91 -60.31
N MET A 560 -19.55 -25.10 -59.70
CA MET A 560 -19.29 -25.31 -58.25
C MET A 560 -17.81 -25.42 -57.87
N ASP A 561 -16.87 -25.43 -58.83
CA ASP A 561 -15.45 -25.68 -58.57
C ASP A 561 -14.59 -24.41 -58.36
N ARG A 562 -15.21 -23.24 -58.12
CA ARG A 562 -14.50 -21.98 -57.84
C ARG A 562 -14.95 -21.20 -56.60
N LEU A 563 -15.81 -21.76 -55.75
CA LEU A 563 -16.13 -21.12 -54.46
C LEU A 563 -15.08 -21.51 -53.42
N SER A 564 -13.87 -20.95 -53.53
CA SER A 564 -12.99 -20.87 -52.36
C SER A 564 -13.69 -19.98 -51.33
N ILE A 565 -14.34 -20.59 -50.35
CA ILE A 565 -15.01 -19.87 -49.26
C ILE A 565 -13.94 -19.01 -48.60
N SER A 566 -14.04 -17.69 -48.80
CA SER A 566 -13.09 -16.74 -48.24
C SER A 566 -13.20 -16.82 -46.72
N LYS A 567 -12.05 -16.90 -46.03
CA LYS A 567 -12.06 -16.94 -44.57
C LYS A 567 -12.64 -15.64 -44.02
N PRO A 568 -13.51 -15.70 -42.99
CA PRO A 568 -13.97 -14.49 -42.31
C PRO A 568 -12.76 -13.70 -41.81
N MET A 569 -12.84 -12.38 -41.94
CA MET A 569 -11.73 -11.47 -41.65
C MET A 569 -12.08 -10.52 -40.51
N LEU A 570 -11.14 -10.34 -39.59
CA LEU A 570 -11.17 -9.35 -38.53
C LEU A 570 -10.04 -8.35 -38.74
N LEU A 571 -10.36 -7.09 -39.07
CA LEU A 571 -9.37 -6.01 -39.09
C LEU A 571 -9.37 -5.31 -37.73
N TRP A 572 -8.28 -5.47 -36.98
CA TRP A 572 -8.11 -4.89 -35.65
C TRP A 572 -7.17 -3.69 -35.71
N VAL A 573 -7.63 -2.52 -35.29
CA VAL A 573 -6.85 -1.28 -35.25
C VAL A 573 -6.61 -0.80 -33.81
N ASP A 574 -5.45 -1.12 -33.22
CA ASP A 574 -5.02 -0.59 -31.90
C ASP A 574 -3.51 -0.72 -31.64
N SER A 575 -2.99 0.16 -30.81
CA SER A 575 -1.58 0.42 -30.51
C SER A 575 -1.01 -0.36 -29.31
N SER A 576 -1.80 -1.13 -28.55
CA SER A 576 -1.37 -1.64 -27.23
C SER A 576 -0.75 -3.05 -27.24
N ASP A 577 0.39 -3.21 -26.56
CA ASP A 577 1.08 -4.52 -26.40
C ASP A 577 0.26 -5.56 -25.65
N ASN A 578 -0.71 -5.14 -24.82
CA ASN A 578 -1.64 -6.06 -24.14
C ASN A 578 -2.55 -6.80 -25.13
N ASP A 579 -2.84 -6.20 -26.28
CA ASP A 579 -3.74 -6.79 -27.27
C ASP A 579 -3.02 -7.81 -28.18
N ARG A 580 -1.68 -7.86 -28.16
CA ARG A 580 -0.92 -8.96 -28.80
C ARG A 580 -1.14 -10.31 -28.13
N LYS A 581 -1.35 -10.33 -26.81
CA LYS A 581 -1.69 -11.57 -26.09
C LYS A 581 -3.09 -12.03 -26.46
N LEU A 582 -4.02 -11.09 -26.52
CA LEU A 582 -5.39 -11.34 -26.91
C LEU A 582 -5.48 -11.82 -28.36
N LYS A 583 -4.74 -11.21 -29.30
CA LYS A 583 -4.65 -11.70 -30.67
C LYS A 583 -4.29 -13.19 -30.71
N LYS A 584 -3.26 -13.60 -29.96
CA LYS A 584 -2.86 -15.02 -29.88
C LYS A 584 -3.96 -15.90 -29.29
N GLU A 585 -4.75 -15.38 -28.37
CA GLU A 585 -5.87 -16.10 -27.75
C GLU A 585 -7.04 -16.28 -28.73
N ILE A 586 -7.39 -15.23 -29.49
CA ILE A 586 -8.43 -15.30 -30.54
C ILE A 586 -7.97 -16.23 -31.67
N GLU A 587 -6.73 -16.12 -32.14
CA GLU A 587 -6.16 -17.03 -33.16
C GLU A 587 -6.17 -18.49 -32.68
N LYS A 588 -5.93 -18.72 -31.38
CA LYS A 588 -5.98 -20.05 -30.77
C LYS A 588 -7.41 -20.59 -30.71
N ASN A 589 -8.39 -19.76 -30.36
CA ASN A 589 -9.77 -20.17 -30.18
C ASN A 589 -10.56 -20.21 -31.51
N HIS A 590 -10.12 -19.46 -32.52
CA HIS A 590 -10.79 -19.30 -33.82
C HIS A 590 -9.80 -19.42 -34.99
N PRO A 591 -9.26 -20.62 -35.27
CA PRO A 591 -8.21 -20.81 -36.29
C PRO A 591 -8.67 -20.58 -37.74
N THR A 592 -9.98 -20.48 -37.98
CA THR A 592 -10.58 -20.16 -39.27
C THR A 592 -10.73 -18.66 -39.53
N LEU A 593 -10.53 -17.83 -38.51
CA LEU A 593 -10.62 -16.37 -38.59
C LEU A 593 -9.27 -15.78 -39.01
N GLU A 594 -9.26 -14.95 -40.04
CA GLU A 594 -8.07 -14.20 -40.43
C GLU A 594 -8.02 -12.87 -39.67
N ILE A 595 -6.97 -12.66 -38.85
CA ILE A 595 -6.83 -11.43 -38.05
C ILE A 595 -5.71 -10.54 -38.60
N GLN A 596 -6.10 -9.37 -39.09
CA GLN A 596 -5.20 -8.35 -39.58
C GLN A 596 -5.07 -7.26 -38.53
N PHE A 597 -3.89 -7.14 -37.91
CA PHE A 597 -3.65 -6.18 -36.83
C PHE A 597 -2.88 -4.97 -37.35
N LYS A 598 -3.40 -3.78 -37.09
CA LYS A 598 -2.84 -2.49 -37.51
C LYS A 598 -2.68 -1.56 -36.30
N PRO A 599 -1.44 -1.33 -35.83
CA PRO A 599 -1.15 -0.52 -34.66
C PRO A 599 -1.68 0.91 -34.68
N THR A 600 -1.79 1.49 -35.87
CA THR A 600 -2.10 2.91 -36.07
C THR A 600 -3.24 3.08 -37.06
N TYR A 601 -3.93 4.21 -36.99
CA TYR A 601 -4.96 4.60 -37.96
C TYR A 601 -4.34 4.65 -39.36
N LYS A 602 -3.15 5.25 -39.50
CA LYS A 602 -2.45 5.33 -40.78
C LYS A 602 -2.15 3.95 -41.39
N GLU A 603 -1.67 2.99 -40.59
CA GLU A 603 -1.43 1.63 -41.09
C GLU A 603 -2.72 0.91 -41.49
N ALA A 604 -3.83 1.18 -40.81
CA ALA A 604 -5.14 0.68 -41.19
C ALA A 604 -5.60 1.28 -42.52
N GLU A 605 -5.40 2.59 -42.71
CA GLU A 605 -5.72 3.29 -43.97
C GLU A 605 -4.92 2.75 -45.16
N GLU A 606 -3.61 2.60 -45.00
CA GLU A 606 -2.73 2.02 -46.01
C GLU A 606 -3.15 0.58 -46.34
N TYR A 607 -3.49 -0.21 -45.33
CA TYR A 607 -3.94 -1.59 -45.51
C TYR A 607 -5.29 -1.70 -46.23
N LEU A 608 -6.30 -0.93 -45.80
CA LEU A 608 -7.62 -0.92 -46.42
C LEU A 608 -7.54 -0.49 -47.88
N THR A 609 -6.72 0.52 -48.18
CA THR A 609 -6.51 1.01 -49.55
C THR A 609 -5.80 -0.01 -50.42
N ALA A 610 -4.75 -0.65 -49.91
CA ALA A 610 -3.97 -1.63 -50.65
C ALA A 610 -4.73 -2.95 -50.91
N ASN A 611 -5.67 -3.32 -50.04
CA ASN A 611 -6.38 -4.61 -50.09
C ASN A 611 -7.86 -4.46 -50.44
N LEU A 612 -8.26 -3.31 -51.00
CA LEU A 612 -9.67 -2.98 -51.23
C LEU A 612 -10.45 -4.07 -52.00
N ARG A 613 -9.87 -4.60 -53.08
CA ARG A 613 -10.52 -5.64 -53.91
C ARG A 613 -10.69 -6.97 -53.18
N ASP A 614 -9.72 -7.34 -52.34
CA ASP A 614 -9.78 -8.56 -51.53
C ASP A 614 -10.90 -8.43 -50.49
N ILE A 615 -10.92 -7.29 -49.78
CA ILE A 615 -11.92 -6.99 -48.75
C ILE A 615 -13.35 -6.98 -49.34
N GLN A 616 -13.54 -6.37 -50.51
CA GLN A 616 -14.83 -6.35 -51.20
C GLN A 616 -15.29 -7.73 -51.68
N GLY A 617 -14.35 -8.66 -51.90
CA GLY A 617 -14.64 -10.04 -52.32
C GLY A 617 -14.94 -11.01 -51.17
N ARG A 618 -14.88 -10.55 -49.91
CA ARG A 618 -15.09 -11.40 -48.73
C ARG A 618 -16.53 -11.31 -48.23
N ASP A 619 -17.08 -12.46 -47.84
CA ASP A 619 -18.46 -12.57 -47.34
C ASP A 619 -18.62 -12.03 -45.92
N THR A 620 -17.54 -11.95 -45.14
CA THR A 620 -17.58 -11.52 -43.75
C THR A 620 -16.30 -10.78 -43.38
N VAL A 621 -16.43 -9.47 -43.18
CA VAL A 621 -15.36 -8.61 -42.69
C VAL A 621 -15.90 -7.79 -41.52
N ILE A 622 -15.24 -7.85 -40.37
CA ILE A 622 -15.57 -7.05 -39.18
C ILE A 622 -14.39 -6.13 -38.87
N ILE A 623 -14.70 -4.86 -38.60
CA ILE A 623 -13.71 -3.86 -38.20
C ILE A 623 -13.79 -3.70 -36.68
N VAL A 624 -12.66 -3.89 -35.98
CA VAL A 624 -12.54 -3.65 -34.54
C VAL A 624 -11.56 -2.50 -34.33
N CYS A 625 -12.00 -1.45 -33.63
CA CYS A 625 -11.17 -0.28 -33.41
C CYS A 625 -11.36 0.37 -32.04
N ARG A 626 -10.37 1.17 -31.63
CA ARG A 626 -10.47 1.96 -30.41
C ARG A 626 -11.30 3.22 -30.64
N GLY A 627 -12.04 3.65 -29.61
CA GLY A 627 -12.81 4.90 -29.67
C GLY A 627 -11.96 6.15 -29.97
N PHE A 628 -10.68 6.17 -29.58
CA PHE A 628 -9.79 7.31 -29.81
C PHE A 628 -8.33 6.89 -30.03
N TYR A 629 -7.69 7.48 -31.04
CA TYR A 629 -6.28 7.31 -31.40
C TYR A 629 -5.50 8.56 -31.01
N SER A 630 -5.12 8.66 -29.74
CA SER A 630 -4.54 9.87 -29.15
C SER A 630 -3.22 10.30 -29.81
N ALA A 631 -2.42 9.35 -30.30
CA ALA A 631 -1.15 9.65 -30.97
C ALA A 631 -1.34 10.33 -32.34
N GLU A 632 -2.47 10.09 -33.00
CA GLU A 632 -2.76 10.58 -34.35
C GLU A 632 -3.84 11.68 -34.37
N GLY A 633 -4.43 11.98 -33.21
CA GLY A 633 -5.53 12.95 -33.12
C GLY A 633 -6.78 12.49 -33.89
N ARG A 634 -6.95 11.18 -34.07
CA ARG A 634 -8.07 10.55 -34.79
C ARG A 634 -8.99 9.82 -33.83
N SER A 635 -10.17 9.48 -34.31
CA SER A 635 -11.19 8.73 -33.58
C SER A 635 -11.80 7.64 -34.46
N TYR A 636 -12.66 6.81 -33.89
CA TYR A 636 -13.37 5.79 -34.66
C TYR A 636 -14.25 6.37 -35.79
N THR A 637 -14.68 7.64 -35.69
CA THR A 637 -15.47 8.28 -36.76
C THR A 637 -14.62 8.55 -37.99
N ASP A 638 -13.32 8.79 -37.84
CA ASP A 638 -12.40 8.90 -38.97
C ASP A 638 -12.28 7.55 -39.70
N VAL A 639 -12.26 6.44 -38.95
CA VAL A 639 -12.27 5.08 -39.55
C VAL A 639 -13.58 4.83 -40.28
N ALA A 640 -14.71 5.23 -39.69
CA ALA A 640 -16.01 5.12 -40.36
C ALA A 640 -16.04 5.92 -41.68
N GLN A 641 -15.57 7.16 -41.66
CA GLN A 641 -15.52 8.02 -42.85
C GLN A 641 -14.58 7.47 -43.93
N LEU A 642 -13.45 6.88 -43.52
CA LEU A 642 -12.55 6.18 -44.43
C LEU A 642 -13.25 4.99 -45.10
N LEU A 643 -13.99 4.18 -44.35
CA LEU A 643 -14.78 3.07 -44.90
C LEU A 643 -15.82 3.57 -45.91
N ASP A 644 -16.52 4.67 -45.62
CA ASP A 644 -17.46 5.28 -46.56
C ASP A 644 -16.75 5.74 -47.85
N THR A 645 -15.58 6.36 -47.72
CA THR A 645 -14.77 6.83 -48.87
C THR A 645 -14.30 5.67 -49.75
N LEU A 646 -14.05 4.51 -49.16
CA LEU A 646 -13.62 3.30 -49.86
C LEU A 646 -14.78 2.43 -50.37
N ASN A 647 -16.05 2.89 -50.28
CA ASN A 647 -17.24 2.08 -50.56
C ASN A 647 -17.32 0.79 -49.72
N LEU A 648 -16.81 0.85 -48.49
CA LEU A 648 -16.89 -0.20 -47.46
C LEU A 648 -17.84 0.19 -46.32
N GLY A 649 -18.71 1.18 -46.56
CA GLY A 649 -19.62 1.74 -45.56
C GLY A 649 -20.66 0.77 -45.00
N GLU A 650 -20.84 -0.43 -45.58
CA GLU A 650 -21.75 -1.44 -45.04
C GLU A 650 -21.07 -2.42 -44.06
N LEU A 651 -19.75 -2.35 -43.90
CA LEU A 651 -19.04 -3.26 -43.01
C LEU A 651 -19.36 -2.98 -41.53
N PRO A 652 -19.69 -4.01 -40.72
CA PRO A 652 -19.93 -3.85 -39.30
C PRO A 652 -18.65 -3.39 -38.58
N MET A 653 -18.80 -2.45 -37.66
CA MET A 653 -17.69 -1.90 -36.89
C MET A 653 -17.96 -2.00 -35.38
N ALA A 654 -17.10 -2.69 -34.66
CA ALA A 654 -17.11 -2.77 -33.21
C ALA A 654 -16.06 -1.80 -32.64
N VAL A 655 -16.50 -0.87 -31.81
CA VAL A 655 -15.65 0.15 -31.19
C VAL A 655 -15.56 -0.13 -29.70
N TYR A 656 -14.35 -0.34 -29.20
CA TYR A 656 -14.14 -0.45 -27.76
C TYR A 656 -13.58 0.84 -27.17
N THR A 657 -14.10 1.18 -26.00
CA THR A 657 -13.70 2.39 -25.27
C THR A 657 -13.63 2.09 -23.77
N ARG A 658 -12.85 2.89 -23.04
CA ARG A 658 -12.85 2.83 -21.57
C ARG A 658 -14.13 3.39 -20.96
N SER A 659 -14.85 4.23 -21.71
CA SER A 659 -16.14 4.80 -21.30
C SER A 659 -17.04 4.98 -22.51
N VAL A 660 -18.10 4.17 -22.57
CA VAL A 660 -19.14 4.24 -23.61
C VAL A 660 -19.85 5.59 -23.55
N THR A 661 -20.21 6.03 -22.35
CA THR A 661 -20.88 7.31 -22.10
C THR A 661 -20.07 8.49 -22.63
N MET A 662 -18.77 8.56 -22.30
CA MET A 662 -17.90 9.64 -22.74
C MET A 662 -17.72 9.66 -24.27
N LEU A 663 -17.68 8.49 -24.90
CA LEU A 663 -17.57 8.40 -26.35
C LEU A 663 -18.86 8.93 -27.00
N LEU A 664 -20.02 8.43 -26.57
CA LEU A 664 -21.34 8.84 -27.08
C LEU A 664 -21.61 10.33 -26.90
N GLU A 665 -21.19 10.94 -25.79
CA GLU A 665 -21.32 12.39 -25.57
C GLU A 665 -20.49 13.22 -26.56
N ARG A 666 -19.34 12.71 -27.00
CA ARG A 666 -18.45 13.39 -27.96
C ARG A 666 -18.87 13.18 -29.41
N THR A 667 -19.57 12.10 -29.70
CA THR A 667 -20.00 11.71 -31.05
C THR A 667 -21.50 11.36 -31.06
N PRO A 668 -22.39 12.36 -30.84
CA PRO A 668 -23.83 12.13 -30.73
C PRO A 668 -24.44 11.53 -32.00
N ASN A 669 -23.80 11.74 -33.16
CA ASN A 669 -24.21 11.21 -34.46
C ASN A 669 -23.29 10.07 -34.91
N HIS A 670 -23.20 9.00 -34.13
CA HIS A 670 -22.42 7.82 -34.54
C HIS A 670 -23.18 7.00 -35.61
N PRO A 671 -22.49 6.41 -36.60
CA PRO A 671 -23.15 5.63 -37.64
C PRO A 671 -23.84 4.38 -37.06
N LYS A 672 -25.01 4.00 -37.59
CA LYS A 672 -25.81 2.86 -37.10
C LYS A 672 -25.10 1.50 -37.18
N ARG A 673 -24.10 1.37 -38.06
CA ARG A 673 -23.26 0.17 -38.20
C ARG A 673 -22.20 0.01 -37.11
N VAL A 674 -22.11 1.00 -36.21
CA VAL A 674 -21.12 1.04 -35.14
C VAL A 674 -21.72 0.56 -33.84
N GLU A 675 -21.23 -0.56 -33.35
CA GLU A 675 -21.54 -1.05 -32.01
C GLU A 675 -20.43 -0.61 -31.06
N ILE A 676 -20.79 0.04 -29.95
CA ILE A 676 -19.83 0.59 -28.98
C ILE A 676 -19.87 -0.26 -27.72
N PHE A 677 -18.71 -0.76 -27.35
CA PHE A 677 -18.52 -1.63 -26.20
C PHE A 677 -17.60 -0.96 -25.18
N ASP A 678 -17.83 -1.21 -23.89
CA ASP A 678 -16.77 -0.99 -22.92
C ASP A 678 -15.63 -2.01 -23.16
N LYS A 679 -14.40 -1.67 -22.77
CA LYS A 679 -13.23 -2.52 -23.06
C LYS A 679 -13.36 -3.94 -22.49
N GLN A 680 -14.11 -4.18 -21.41
CA GLN A 680 -14.28 -5.52 -20.84
C GLN A 680 -15.37 -6.32 -21.55
N SER A 681 -16.42 -5.67 -22.03
CA SER A 681 -17.54 -6.27 -22.77
C SER A 681 -17.22 -6.48 -24.26
N ALA A 682 -16.26 -5.75 -24.81
CA ALA A 682 -15.79 -5.90 -26.19
C ALA A 682 -14.91 -7.15 -26.40
N LEU A 683 -14.27 -7.60 -25.32
CA LEU A 683 -13.40 -8.77 -25.25
C LEU A 683 -14.24 -10.01 -24.95
#